data_AF-K9GUC3-F1
#
_entry.id   AF-K9GUC3-F1
#
_cell.length_a   1.000
_cell.length_b   1.000
_cell.length_c   1.000
_cell.angle_alpha   90.00
_cell.angle_beta   90.00
_cell.angle_gamma   90.00
#
_symmetry.space_group_name_H-M   'P 1'
#
loop_
_entity.id
_entity.type
_entity.pdbx_description
1 polymer ?
#
loop_
_entity_poly.entity_id
_entity_poly.type
_entity_poly.pdbx_seq_one_letter_code
_entity_poly.pdbx_strand_id
1 'polypeptide(L)'
;MATMPDMDLYRTWSRGDKESDKLFPSSPRFNEIGVQQLSDHVHAQVFPNKGRIPDPELVALSKDHLARHELLGKSQNGAAPVAFDLPTLKGQTLDEHFYKLGMDSSEPYLSWAKSYAALNCPAKPRKWVNRSGWTKYHTDGTSEPVDAPNESMLTFDTEVMYKNNSFAVMACAVSPTAWYAWISPWLLGETKNEVQLVPLGDPTQPRIVVGHNIGYDRARVLEEYDMQQSQNFFLDTMSLHVAVNGMCSQQRPTWMRHKKNQDMRDKIANEHDSVELAALLENNMLREEEEELWVGRSSVNSLRDVAKFHCDVTIDKAQRDFFGELDRDSILGRLEELLDYCAADVAITHRVYRKVFPNFLETCPHPVSFSALRHLSSVILPVNQSWEEYLARAEETYHKRLDDVQSKLLALCDEALKYKDQPEIYTNDPWLQQLDWSGQEIKMAKGKKKGDPPRPAARQKKPGMPKWYKDLFASNAAEINLTVRTRIAPILLKLSWDGFPLVWSDLHGWTFRVPRDQVKQYENQPVVMCDMAEEKNAKLRDDRKAVYYKIPHKDGPQARCTNPLGKGYMQYFERGILSSQYELAKQALDMNASCSYWISARDRIMGQIVVYEDQVQRGGDKSEASENRLGFILPQVIPMGTITRRAVENTWLTASNAKANRVGSELKAMIKAPPGYSFVGADVDSQELWIASLVGDAPFQIHGGNAIGFMCLEGSKAEGTDLHSRSASILGISRNDAKVFNYGRIYGAGVKFAATLLRQFNPSLTEKQTQDTAKNLYKETKGTRTSRRLLSETPFWRGGTESFVFNKLEEFADQERPRTPALGAGITEALMRRFINKGSFMTSRINWAIQSSGVDYLHLLIVGMDYLIRQFNIQARLAITVHDEIRYLVKDEDRYRAAMALQVANVWTRALFSQQVGIDDLPQSCAYFSAVDIDHVLRKEVDMDCVTPSHPHKIPHGETLDITQLLEKNQEAFLDPSVTPQSPPSPEKYPYTPRESVMSAFEASNDIDFIKAQITKDDKELRDIIKEKTRAAASASVPSSRAPSTKPKGKSTTWTSAKPQRAVLMDMESGLYPDFHSSPRPSSHGNKQPQMGFHRPSWKPRATARA
;
A
#
# COMPACT_ATOMS: atom_id res chain seq x y z
N MET A 1 54.91 54.31 -6.80
CA MET A 1 53.67 55.03 -7.15
C MET A 1 53.08 54.37 -8.38
N ALA A 2 51.77 54.10 -8.33
CA ALA A 2 50.84 53.54 -9.33
C ALA A 2 50.35 52.12 -8.97
N THR A 3 49.15 52.12 -8.42
CA THR A 3 48.31 51.04 -7.87
C THR A 3 47.28 50.55 -8.89
N MET A 4 46.92 49.27 -8.78
CA MET A 4 45.77 48.60 -9.42
C MET A 4 44.50 48.73 -8.54
N PRO A 5 43.28 48.61 -9.11
CA PRO A 5 42.02 48.72 -8.37
C PRO A 5 41.39 47.38 -7.95
N ASP A 6 40.61 47.47 -6.87
CA ASP A 6 39.94 46.44 -6.07
C ASP A 6 38.91 45.54 -6.77
N MET A 7 38.87 44.30 -6.29
CA MET A 7 37.78 43.32 -6.42
C MET A 7 37.20 43.08 -5.02
N ASP A 8 36.00 43.58 -4.74
CA ASP A 8 35.22 43.20 -3.56
C ASP A 8 33.71 43.34 -3.85
N LEU A 9 33.03 42.22 -4.07
CA LEU A 9 31.56 42.11 -4.18
C LEU A 9 31.12 40.69 -3.77
N TYR A 10 31.22 40.39 -2.47
CA TYR A 10 30.47 39.31 -1.82
C TYR A 10 29.96 39.83 -0.48
N ARG A 11 28.65 40.04 -0.35
CA ARG A 11 28.02 40.34 0.95
C ARG A 11 27.78 39.03 1.70
N THR A 12 28.65 38.78 2.67
CA THR A 12 28.53 37.77 3.72
C THR A 12 27.40 38.11 4.71
N TRP A 13 26.70 37.11 5.22
CA TRP A 13 26.10 37.17 6.56
C TRP A 13 27.25 37.40 7.56
N SER A 14 27.34 38.57 8.19
CA SER A 14 28.46 38.89 9.07
C SER A 14 28.39 38.10 10.38
N ARG A 15 29.53 37.55 10.79
CA ARG A 15 29.78 37.17 12.19
C ARG A 15 29.85 38.47 13.01
N GLY A 16 28.77 38.79 13.70
CA GLY A 16 28.67 39.94 14.61
C GLY A 16 27.82 41.07 14.03
N ASP A 17 26.58 41.19 14.47
CA ASP A 17 26.17 42.12 15.53
C ASP A 17 24.69 41.87 15.86
N LYS A 18 24.36 41.92 17.15
CA LYS A 18 22.98 41.93 17.63
C LYS A 18 22.38 43.30 17.34
N GLU A 19 21.58 43.42 16.28
CA GLU A 19 20.37 44.27 16.21
C GLU A 19 19.85 44.36 14.75
N SER A 20 18.52 44.20 14.60
CA SER A 20 17.65 44.39 13.42
C SER A 20 17.43 43.20 12.46
N ASP A 21 16.17 42.78 12.41
CA ASP A 21 15.50 41.95 11.40
C ASP A 21 16.07 42.09 9.99
N LYS A 22 16.49 40.98 9.38
CA LYS A 22 16.71 40.91 7.92
C LYS A 22 16.23 39.57 7.35
N LEU A 23 14.91 39.40 7.30
CA LEU A 23 14.30 38.68 6.18
C LEU A 23 14.83 39.30 4.88
N PHE A 24 15.28 38.48 3.93
CA PHE A 24 15.70 38.97 2.62
C PHE A 24 14.58 39.84 2.02
N PRO A 25 14.86 41.04 1.49
CA PRO A 25 13.84 41.86 0.86
C PRO A 25 13.30 41.10 -0.35
N SER A 26 12.04 40.69 -0.28
CA SER A 26 11.41 39.86 -1.30
C SER A 26 9.95 40.24 -1.50
N SER A 27 9.51 40.20 -2.75
CA SER A 27 8.14 40.56 -3.12
C SER A 27 7.28 39.30 -3.35
N PRO A 28 6.01 39.32 -2.92
CA PRO A 28 5.08 38.23 -3.24
C PRO A 28 4.73 38.27 -4.72
N ARG A 29 4.74 37.10 -5.38
CA ARG A 29 4.33 36.93 -6.78
C ARG A 29 2.97 36.25 -6.85
N PHE A 30 2.13 36.68 -7.78
CA PHE A 30 0.82 36.09 -8.04
C PHE A 30 0.67 35.81 -9.53
N ASN A 31 0.02 34.70 -9.87
CA ASN A 31 -0.35 34.43 -11.26
C ASN A 31 -1.62 35.21 -11.67
N GLU A 32 -2.04 35.06 -12.92
CA GLU A 32 -3.12 35.81 -13.55
C GLU A 32 -4.52 35.56 -12.94
N ILE A 33 -4.64 34.52 -12.12
CA ILE A 33 -5.87 34.13 -11.40
C ILE A 33 -5.80 34.36 -9.89
N GLY A 34 -4.71 34.94 -9.39
CA GLY A 34 -4.54 35.34 -7.99
C GLY A 34 -3.97 34.29 -7.05
N VAL A 35 -3.40 33.18 -7.56
CA VAL A 35 -2.72 32.16 -6.73
C VAL A 35 -1.32 32.66 -6.41
N GLN A 36 -0.95 32.65 -5.13
CA GLN A 36 0.38 33.08 -4.68
C GLN A 36 1.46 32.06 -5.09
N GLN A 37 2.46 32.54 -5.81
CA GLN A 37 3.62 31.78 -6.24
C GLN A 37 4.80 31.95 -5.29
N LEU A 38 5.87 31.18 -5.51
CA LEU A 38 7.17 31.41 -4.88
C LEU A 38 7.57 32.88 -5.01
N SER A 39 8.17 33.38 -3.93
CA SER A 39 8.73 34.73 -3.87
C SER A 39 9.75 34.96 -4.99
N ASP A 40 9.94 36.23 -5.39
CA ASP A 40 10.90 36.58 -6.45
C ASP A 40 12.33 36.06 -6.18
N HIS A 41 12.77 36.08 -4.92
CA HIS A 41 14.09 35.59 -4.50
C HIS A 41 14.23 34.08 -4.67
N VAL A 42 13.23 33.30 -4.24
CA VAL A 42 13.29 31.83 -4.32
C VAL A 42 13.02 31.35 -5.75
N HIS A 43 12.09 31.98 -6.47
CA HIS A 43 11.77 31.64 -7.85
C HIS A 43 13.00 31.75 -8.76
N ALA A 44 13.79 32.82 -8.65
CA ALA A 44 15.00 33.03 -9.45
C ALA A 44 16.08 31.94 -9.23
N GLN A 45 16.09 31.28 -8.07
CA GLN A 45 17.03 30.20 -7.75
C GLN A 45 16.54 28.83 -8.22
N VAL A 46 15.22 28.60 -8.21
CA VAL A 46 14.60 27.33 -8.61
C VAL A 46 14.39 27.25 -10.13
N PHE A 47 14.01 28.36 -10.74
CA PHE A 47 13.74 28.50 -12.18
C PHE A 47 14.65 29.59 -12.77
N PRO A 48 15.96 29.33 -12.95
CA PRO A 48 16.91 30.35 -13.40
C PRO A 48 16.71 30.77 -14.87
N ASN A 49 16.07 29.92 -15.68
CA ASN A 49 15.74 30.22 -17.06
C ASN A 49 14.44 31.05 -17.14
N LYS A 50 14.31 31.87 -18.18
CA LYS A 50 13.02 32.54 -18.46
C LYS A 50 11.94 31.48 -18.67
N GLY A 51 11.03 31.37 -17.70
CA GLY A 51 9.90 30.45 -17.76
C GLY A 51 8.98 30.75 -18.94
N ARG A 52 8.23 29.73 -19.36
CA ARG A 52 7.21 29.88 -20.41
C ARG A 52 6.10 30.82 -19.92
N ILE A 53 5.82 31.87 -20.70
CA ILE A 53 4.66 32.74 -20.45
C ILE A 53 3.40 31.96 -20.87
N PRO A 54 2.38 31.83 -19.99
CA PRO A 54 1.12 31.17 -20.33
C PRO A 54 0.41 31.84 -21.50
N ASP A 55 -0.25 31.06 -22.35
CA ASP A 55 -1.07 31.59 -23.44
C ASP A 55 -2.26 32.42 -22.88
N PRO A 56 -2.41 33.71 -23.26
CA PRO A 56 -3.52 34.54 -22.80
C PRO A 56 -4.92 33.97 -23.06
N GLU A 57 -5.12 33.20 -24.15
CA GLU A 57 -6.41 32.56 -24.42
C GLU A 57 -6.69 31.42 -23.43
N LEU A 58 -5.67 30.63 -23.08
CA LEU A 58 -5.79 29.56 -22.08
C LEU A 58 -6.06 30.14 -20.69
N VAL A 59 -5.40 31.24 -20.32
CA VAL A 59 -5.67 31.98 -19.07
C VAL A 59 -7.11 32.50 -19.04
N ALA A 60 -7.63 33.01 -20.15
CA ALA A 60 -9.02 33.45 -20.23
C ALA A 60 -10.02 32.30 -20.05
N LEU A 61 -9.73 31.12 -20.64
CA LEU A 61 -10.52 29.91 -20.45
C LEU A 61 -10.48 29.39 -19.01
N SER A 62 -9.32 29.47 -18.35
CA SER A 62 -9.20 29.16 -16.93
C SER A 62 -10.11 30.08 -16.09
N LYS A 63 -10.06 31.41 -16.34
CA LYS A 63 -10.94 32.36 -15.65
C LYS A 63 -12.42 32.06 -15.86
N ASP A 64 -12.84 31.74 -17.08
CA ASP A 64 -14.22 31.32 -17.38
C ASP A 64 -14.60 30.05 -16.62
N HIS A 65 -13.74 29.03 -16.65
CA HIS A 65 -13.96 27.79 -15.90
C HIS A 65 -14.13 28.03 -14.39
N LEU A 66 -13.23 28.79 -13.77
CA LEU A 66 -13.29 29.13 -12.35
C LEU A 66 -14.51 29.97 -12.00
N ALA A 67 -14.92 30.90 -12.87
CA ALA A 67 -16.12 31.70 -12.68
C ALA A 67 -17.39 30.83 -12.69
N ARG A 68 -17.48 29.87 -13.62
CA ARG A 68 -18.62 28.93 -13.71
C ARG A 68 -18.77 28.02 -12.49
N HIS A 69 -17.70 27.82 -11.73
CA HIS A 69 -17.68 27.05 -10.48
C HIS A 69 -17.65 27.94 -9.22
N GLU A 70 -17.83 29.26 -9.37
CA GLU A 70 -17.84 30.24 -8.27
C GLU A 70 -16.55 30.23 -7.42
N LEU A 71 -15.40 30.08 -8.08
CA LEU A 71 -14.08 30.06 -7.45
C LEU A 71 -13.25 31.30 -7.76
N LEU A 72 -13.46 31.92 -8.93
CA LEU A 72 -12.72 33.11 -9.34
C LEU A 72 -12.89 34.26 -8.33
N GLY A 73 -11.78 34.83 -7.87
CA GLY A 73 -11.77 35.94 -6.90
C GLY A 73 -11.98 35.53 -5.44
N LYS A 74 -12.02 34.23 -5.13
CA LYS A 74 -12.06 33.68 -3.76
C LYS A 74 -10.69 33.15 -3.29
N SER A 75 -9.61 33.74 -3.78
CA SER A 75 -8.25 33.42 -3.31
C SER A 75 -8.07 33.89 -1.86
N GLN A 76 -7.23 33.21 -1.09
CA GLN A 76 -6.94 33.66 0.27
C GLN A 76 -6.10 34.95 0.25
N ASN A 77 -6.09 35.67 1.38
CA ASN A 77 -5.11 36.74 1.57
C ASN A 77 -3.70 36.11 1.48
N GLY A 78 -2.85 36.66 0.61
CA GLY A 78 -1.51 36.12 0.42
C GLY A 78 -0.72 36.08 1.72
N ALA A 79 -0.06 34.95 1.97
CA ALA A 79 0.88 34.79 3.08
C ALA A 79 2.11 35.68 2.88
N ALA A 80 2.88 35.92 3.94
CA ALA A 80 4.15 36.63 3.82
C ALA A 80 5.09 35.90 2.84
N PRO A 81 5.81 36.62 1.95
CA PRO A 81 6.74 35.99 1.03
C PRO A 81 7.89 35.33 1.81
N VAL A 82 8.13 34.05 1.55
CA VAL A 82 9.25 33.31 2.16
C VAL A 82 10.50 33.54 1.31
N ALA A 83 11.59 34.00 1.92
CA ALA A 83 12.82 34.29 1.20
C ALA A 83 14.06 33.86 1.99
N PHE A 84 14.86 32.97 1.38
CA PHE A 84 16.16 32.51 1.85
C PHE A 84 16.99 31.96 0.68
N ASP A 85 18.30 31.79 0.89
CA ASP A 85 19.20 31.24 -0.12
C ASP A 85 19.10 29.71 -0.13
N LEU A 86 18.75 29.15 -1.29
CA LEU A 86 18.74 27.73 -1.57
C LEU A 86 20.14 27.26 -1.98
N PRO A 87 20.51 26.00 -1.66
CA PRO A 87 21.70 25.39 -2.25
C PRO A 87 21.63 25.42 -3.79
N THR A 88 22.76 25.71 -4.43
CA THR A 88 22.80 25.89 -5.89
C THR A 88 22.42 24.61 -6.63
N LEU A 89 21.52 24.75 -7.62
CA LEU A 89 21.15 23.65 -8.49
C LEU A 89 22.37 23.14 -9.28
N LYS A 90 22.43 21.82 -9.42
CA LYS A 90 23.47 21.11 -10.17
C LYS A 90 23.00 20.85 -11.61
N GLY A 91 22.58 21.88 -12.32
CA GLY A 91 22.04 21.78 -13.67
C GLY A 91 21.28 23.04 -14.08
N GLN A 92 20.92 23.13 -15.35
CA GLN A 92 20.12 24.22 -15.90
C GLN A 92 18.61 23.99 -15.72
N THR A 93 18.21 22.72 -15.57
CA THR A 93 16.83 22.31 -15.30
C THR A 93 16.78 21.47 -14.03
N LEU A 94 15.61 21.35 -13.42
CA LEU A 94 15.42 20.48 -12.25
C LEU A 94 15.57 19.01 -12.63
N ASP A 95 15.23 18.66 -13.87
CA ASP A 95 15.46 17.30 -14.36
C ASP A 95 16.95 16.97 -14.48
N GLU A 96 17.75 17.88 -15.03
CA GLU A 96 19.21 17.72 -15.06
C GLU A 96 19.78 17.63 -13.64
N HIS A 97 19.30 18.48 -12.73
CA HIS A 97 19.70 18.47 -11.33
C HIS A 97 19.45 17.09 -10.69
N PHE A 98 18.22 16.59 -10.72
CA PHE A 98 17.88 15.31 -10.13
C PHE A 98 18.49 14.11 -10.86
N TYR A 99 18.69 14.19 -12.18
CA TYR A 99 19.42 13.16 -12.91
C TYR A 99 20.85 13.04 -12.37
N LYS A 100 21.56 14.16 -12.24
CA LYS A 100 22.94 14.16 -11.74
C LYS A 100 23.03 13.75 -10.27
N LEU A 101 22.09 14.19 -9.43
CA LEU A 101 22.01 13.72 -8.04
C LEU A 101 21.75 12.21 -7.96
N GLY A 102 20.81 11.71 -8.78
CA GLY A 102 20.49 10.29 -8.86
C GLY A 102 21.68 9.47 -9.32
N MET A 103 22.43 9.92 -10.33
CA MET A 103 23.66 9.26 -10.79
C MET A 103 24.75 9.26 -9.71
N ASP A 104 24.93 10.37 -8.99
CA ASP A 104 25.91 10.48 -7.90
C ASP A 104 25.60 9.52 -6.75
N SER A 105 24.33 9.38 -6.37
CA SER A 105 23.89 8.44 -5.33
C SER A 105 23.89 6.98 -5.82
N SER A 106 23.74 6.76 -7.13
CA SER A 106 23.68 5.43 -7.75
C SER A 106 25.04 4.78 -7.98
N GLU A 107 26.09 5.55 -8.25
CA GLU A 107 27.42 5.00 -8.56
C GLU A 107 28.28 4.86 -7.29
N PRO A 108 29.13 3.83 -7.19
CA PRO A 108 29.46 2.82 -8.20
C PRO A 108 28.46 1.64 -8.31
N TYR A 109 27.41 1.62 -7.48
CA TYR A 109 26.49 0.49 -7.37
C TYR A 109 25.76 0.15 -8.66
N LEU A 110 25.36 1.15 -9.45
CA LEU A 110 24.66 0.94 -10.72
C LEU A 110 25.55 0.27 -11.76
N SER A 111 26.81 0.70 -11.87
CA SER A 111 27.79 0.06 -12.76
C SER A 111 28.03 -1.39 -12.36
N TRP A 112 28.21 -1.66 -11.07
CA TRP A 112 28.37 -3.02 -10.56
C TRP A 112 27.12 -3.88 -10.78
N ALA A 113 25.93 -3.34 -10.56
CA ALA A 113 24.67 -4.05 -10.79
C ALA A 113 24.51 -4.45 -12.26
N LYS A 114 24.80 -3.53 -13.19
CA LYS A 114 24.79 -3.82 -14.64
C LYS A 114 25.82 -4.89 -15.02
N SER A 115 27.04 -4.78 -14.50
CA SER A 115 28.10 -5.76 -14.74
C SER A 115 27.72 -7.14 -14.19
N TYR A 116 27.20 -7.21 -12.96
CA TYR A 116 26.84 -8.45 -12.32
C TYR A 116 25.69 -9.17 -13.02
N ALA A 117 24.70 -8.42 -13.52
CA ALA A 117 23.61 -8.98 -14.33
C ALA A 117 24.09 -9.64 -15.64
N ALA A 118 25.25 -9.26 -16.17
CA ALA A 118 25.82 -9.88 -17.36
C ALA A 118 26.55 -11.21 -17.05
N LEU A 119 27.08 -11.37 -15.83
CA LEU A 119 27.94 -12.49 -15.45
C LEU A 119 27.14 -13.74 -15.04
N ASN A 120 27.73 -14.92 -15.26
CA ASN A 120 27.23 -16.20 -14.74
C ASN A 120 27.89 -16.50 -13.39
N CYS A 121 27.22 -17.25 -12.52
CA CYS A 121 27.84 -17.77 -11.30
C CYS A 121 28.98 -18.75 -11.64
N PRO A 122 30.05 -18.79 -10.83
CA PRO A 122 31.05 -19.86 -10.89
C PRO A 122 30.42 -21.23 -10.59
N ALA A 123 31.13 -22.30 -10.97
CA ALA A 123 30.67 -23.67 -10.71
C ALA A 123 30.49 -23.90 -9.20
N LYS A 124 29.35 -24.51 -8.82
CA LYS A 124 29.04 -24.83 -7.43
C LYS A 124 30.10 -25.78 -6.84
N PRO A 125 30.51 -25.59 -5.57
CA PRO A 125 31.38 -26.53 -4.88
C PRO A 125 30.79 -27.95 -4.88
N ARG A 126 31.65 -28.97 -4.98
CA ARG A 126 31.24 -30.38 -4.93
C ARG A 126 31.16 -30.94 -3.51
N LYS A 127 31.80 -30.27 -2.56
CA LYS A 127 31.88 -30.67 -1.16
C LYS A 127 31.93 -29.43 -0.30
N TRP A 128 31.17 -29.47 0.79
CA TRP A 128 31.12 -28.39 1.77
C TRP A 128 31.99 -28.72 2.99
N VAL A 129 32.62 -27.70 3.56
CA VAL A 129 33.41 -27.79 4.79
C VAL A 129 32.48 -27.55 5.99
N ASN A 130 32.46 -28.50 6.92
CA ASN A 130 31.69 -28.39 8.16
C ASN A 130 32.51 -27.61 9.22
N ARG A 131 32.32 -26.28 9.26
CA ARG A 131 32.99 -25.36 10.19
C ARG A 131 32.13 -24.11 10.40
N SER A 132 32.14 -23.57 11.61
CA SER A 132 31.45 -22.32 11.93
C SER A 132 32.06 -21.10 11.23
N GLY A 133 31.23 -20.08 11.00
CA GLY A 133 31.65 -18.87 10.28
C GLY A 133 31.72 -19.08 8.77
N TRP A 134 32.34 -18.13 8.06
CA TRP A 134 32.41 -18.16 6.61
C TRP A 134 33.53 -19.07 6.09
N THR A 135 33.22 -19.81 5.04
CA THR A 135 34.18 -20.55 4.21
C THR A 135 34.07 -20.06 2.78
N LYS A 136 35.19 -19.62 2.20
CA LYS A 136 35.31 -19.28 0.78
C LYS A 136 35.71 -20.52 0.00
N TYR A 137 35.06 -20.75 -1.15
CA TYR A 137 35.32 -21.84 -2.07
C TYR A 137 35.74 -21.27 -3.42
N HIS A 138 36.96 -21.61 -3.83
CA HIS A 138 37.58 -21.18 -5.07
C HIS A 138 37.18 -22.09 -6.23
N THR A 139 37.32 -21.59 -7.46
CA THR A 139 36.98 -22.35 -8.68
C THR A 139 37.93 -23.52 -8.96
N ASP A 140 39.13 -23.52 -8.37
CA ASP A 140 40.10 -24.61 -8.43
C ASP A 140 39.76 -25.77 -7.46
N GLY A 141 38.70 -25.61 -6.66
CA GLY A 141 38.25 -26.60 -5.67
C GLY A 141 38.89 -26.45 -4.29
N THR A 142 39.77 -25.47 -4.09
CA THR A 142 40.32 -25.15 -2.77
C THR A 142 39.31 -24.36 -1.93
N SER A 143 39.46 -24.42 -0.61
CA SER A 143 38.59 -23.69 0.34
C SER A 143 39.39 -23.11 1.48
N GLU A 144 39.05 -21.91 1.94
CA GLU A 144 39.71 -21.22 3.04
C GLU A 144 38.71 -20.60 4.03
N PRO A 145 39.04 -20.50 5.34
CA PRO A 145 38.29 -19.67 6.27
C PRO A 145 38.44 -18.19 5.94
N VAL A 146 37.36 -17.45 6.03
CA VAL A 146 37.37 -15.99 5.96
C VAL A 146 36.48 -15.42 7.06
N ASP A 147 36.75 -14.20 7.52
CA ASP A 147 35.90 -13.56 8.52
C ASP A 147 34.57 -13.09 7.89
N ALA A 148 34.62 -12.60 6.66
CA ALA A 148 33.48 -12.19 5.86
C ALA A 148 33.79 -12.16 4.35
N PRO A 149 32.78 -12.16 3.46
CA PRO A 149 32.99 -12.02 2.02
C PRO A 149 33.54 -10.64 1.62
N ASN A 150 34.77 -10.59 1.13
CA ASN A 150 35.43 -9.35 0.67
C ASN A 150 35.22 -9.06 -0.83
N GLU A 151 33.96 -9.14 -1.31
CA GLU A 151 33.60 -8.93 -2.71
C GLU A 151 32.60 -7.77 -2.83
N SER A 152 32.71 -6.94 -3.89
CA SER A 152 31.81 -5.79 -4.11
C SER A 152 30.44 -6.18 -4.68
N MET A 153 30.31 -7.40 -5.22
CA MET A 153 29.10 -7.91 -5.84
C MET A 153 28.82 -9.31 -5.33
N LEU A 154 27.65 -9.51 -4.73
CA LEU A 154 27.25 -10.83 -4.25
C LEU A 154 25.74 -11.06 -4.32
N THR A 155 25.36 -12.31 -4.54
CA THR A 155 24.01 -12.80 -4.27
C THR A 155 24.03 -13.54 -2.94
N PHE A 156 23.05 -13.30 -2.08
CA PHE A 156 23.04 -13.75 -0.68
C PHE A 156 21.65 -14.23 -0.28
N ASP A 157 21.62 -15.30 0.51
CA ASP A 157 20.41 -15.89 1.09
C ASP A 157 20.74 -16.52 2.45
N THR A 158 19.77 -16.48 3.38
CA THR A 158 19.89 -17.04 4.72
C THR A 158 18.76 -18.00 5.05
N GLU A 159 19.10 -19.09 5.73
CA GLU A 159 18.12 -20.04 6.25
C GLU A 159 18.05 -19.98 7.77
N VAL A 160 16.83 -20.13 8.30
CA VAL A 160 16.53 -20.03 9.73
C VAL A 160 15.59 -21.15 10.16
N MET A 161 15.74 -21.60 11.40
CA MET A 161 14.77 -22.52 12.02
C MET A 161 13.57 -21.74 12.56
N TYR A 162 12.73 -21.19 11.66
CA TYR A 162 11.74 -20.13 11.95
C TYR A 162 10.68 -20.46 13.02
N LYS A 163 10.46 -21.74 13.36
CA LYS A 163 9.58 -22.13 14.48
C LYS A 163 10.31 -22.16 15.83
N ASN A 164 11.63 -22.24 15.82
CA ASN A 164 12.49 -22.31 17.00
C ASN A 164 13.01 -20.90 17.36
N ASN A 165 13.72 -20.26 16.44
CA ASN A 165 14.19 -18.88 16.59
C ASN A 165 14.31 -18.17 15.22
N SER A 166 14.48 -16.86 15.24
CA SER A 166 14.48 -16.02 14.04
C SER A 166 15.87 -15.77 13.44
N PHE A 167 16.94 -16.31 14.03
CA PHE A 167 18.33 -16.01 13.66
C PHE A 167 18.88 -16.99 12.62
N ALA A 168 19.94 -16.59 11.92
CA ALA A 168 20.54 -17.40 10.86
C ALA A 168 21.17 -18.67 11.43
N VAL A 169 20.83 -19.81 10.82
CA VAL A 169 21.53 -21.08 11.08
C VAL A 169 22.54 -21.40 9.98
N MET A 170 22.24 -20.98 8.75
CA MET A 170 23.07 -21.18 7.56
C MET A 170 22.90 -19.98 6.63
N ALA A 171 23.95 -19.64 5.88
CA ALA A 171 23.84 -18.67 4.79
C ALA A 171 24.71 -19.11 3.61
N CYS A 172 24.28 -18.79 2.40
CA CYS A 172 25.06 -18.99 1.20
C CYS A 172 25.22 -17.66 0.46
N ALA A 173 26.39 -17.46 -0.14
CA ALA A 173 26.61 -16.36 -1.05
C ALA A 173 27.43 -16.81 -2.26
N VAL A 174 27.23 -16.11 -3.38
CA VAL A 174 28.05 -16.26 -4.57
C VAL A 174 28.45 -14.89 -5.09
N SER A 175 29.72 -14.76 -5.46
CA SER A 175 30.27 -13.60 -6.17
C SER A 175 30.58 -13.99 -7.61
N PRO A 176 31.05 -13.06 -8.46
CA PRO A 176 31.56 -13.40 -9.78
C PRO A 176 32.70 -14.42 -9.78
N THR A 177 33.44 -14.54 -8.67
CA THR A 177 34.72 -15.25 -8.58
C THR A 177 34.67 -16.48 -7.68
N ALA A 178 33.81 -16.51 -6.66
CA ALA A 178 33.84 -17.53 -5.62
C ALA A 178 32.46 -17.81 -4.99
N TRP A 179 32.34 -18.97 -4.36
CA TRP A 179 31.21 -19.35 -3.50
C TRP A 179 31.57 -19.18 -2.03
N TYR A 180 30.57 -18.91 -1.21
CA TYR A 180 30.71 -18.73 0.23
C TYR A 180 29.59 -19.48 0.93
N ALA A 181 29.92 -20.16 2.02
CA ALA A 181 28.94 -20.73 2.95
C ALA A 181 29.28 -20.31 4.37
N TRP A 182 28.26 -19.87 5.10
CA TRP A 182 28.34 -19.56 6.52
C TRP A 182 27.53 -20.58 7.31
N ILE A 183 28.11 -21.11 8.39
CA ILE A 183 27.43 -22.02 9.29
C ILE A 183 27.45 -21.41 10.70
N SER A 184 26.29 -21.39 11.33
CA SER A 184 26.14 -20.86 12.68
C SER A 184 26.91 -21.71 13.70
N PRO A 185 27.72 -21.12 14.60
CA PRO A 185 28.33 -21.85 15.71
C PRO A 185 27.27 -22.43 16.66
N TRP A 186 26.07 -21.83 16.72
CA TRP A 186 24.96 -22.41 17.46
C TRP A 186 24.50 -23.71 16.81
N LEU A 187 24.36 -23.79 15.48
CA LEU A 187 23.96 -25.03 14.82
C LEU A 187 24.95 -26.17 15.14
N LEU A 188 26.25 -25.88 15.14
CA LEU A 188 27.32 -26.87 15.32
C LEU A 188 27.56 -27.39 16.75
N GLY A 189 26.96 -26.81 17.79
CA GLY A 189 27.29 -27.25 19.17
C GLY A 189 28.24 -26.32 19.91
N GLU A 190 28.83 -25.35 19.23
CA GLU A 190 29.94 -24.56 19.77
C GLU A 190 29.47 -23.50 20.76
N THR A 191 28.22 -23.03 20.63
CA THR A 191 27.62 -22.06 21.56
C THR A 191 26.16 -22.39 21.89
N LYS A 192 25.72 -21.91 23.06
CA LYS A 192 24.30 -21.90 23.48
C LYS A 192 23.58 -20.62 23.08
N ASN A 193 24.30 -19.58 22.65
CA ASN A 193 23.70 -18.33 22.23
C ASN A 193 23.01 -18.49 20.86
N GLU A 194 21.68 -18.39 20.83
CA GLU A 194 20.87 -18.46 19.62
C GLU A 194 20.96 -17.19 18.75
N VAL A 195 21.35 -16.05 19.34
CA VAL A 195 21.50 -14.77 18.63
C VAL A 195 22.76 -14.82 17.78
N GLN A 196 22.62 -15.30 16.54
CA GLN A 196 23.71 -15.42 15.56
C GLN A 196 23.38 -14.59 14.33
N LEU A 197 24.24 -13.60 14.05
CA LEU A 197 24.15 -12.72 12.88
C LEU A 197 25.30 -13.02 11.91
N VAL A 198 25.03 -12.87 10.63
CA VAL A 198 25.96 -13.16 9.54
C VAL A 198 26.77 -11.89 9.23
N PRO A 199 28.10 -11.90 9.39
CA PRO A 199 28.93 -10.76 9.02
C PRO A 199 29.11 -10.67 7.51
N LEU A 200 28.91 -9.49 6.92
CA LEU A 200 29.24 -9.20 5.52
C LEU A 200 30.51 -8.36 5.36
N GLY A 201 31.22 -8.04 6.45
CA GLY A 201 32.54 -7.44 6.42
C GLY A 201 32.51 -5.95 6.66
N ASP A 202 33.46 -5.20 6.08
CA ASP A 202 33.61 -3.77 6.37
C ASP A 202 32.38 -2.94 5.91
N PRO A 203 31.62 -2.31 6.83
CA PRO A 203 30.43 -1.52 6.49
C PRO A 203 30.77 -0.24 5.72
N THR A 204 32.02 0.21 5.71
CA THR A 204 32.44 1.40 4.96
C THR A 204 32.73 1.08 3.49
N GLN A 205 32.84 -0.19 3.12
CA GLN A 205 33.08 -0.58 1.74
C GLN A 205 31.77 -0.69 0.96
N PRO A 206 31.66 0.02 -0.18
CA PRO A 206 30.47 -0.06 -1.01
C PRO A 206 30.35 -1.45 -1.66
N ARG A 207 29.15 -2.02 -1.56
CA ARG A 207 28.82 -3.36 -2.08
C ARG A 207 27.37 -3.46 -2.53
N ILE A 208 27.10 -4.23 -3.58
CA ILE A 208 25.74 -4.69 -3.91
C ILE A 208 25.50 -6.10 -3.38
N VAL A 209 24.34 -6.29 -2.74
CA VAL A 209 23.87 -7.55 -2.16
C VAL A 209 22.52 -7.88 -2.81
N VAL A 210 22.51 -8.83 -3.73
CA VAL A 210 21.31 -9.25 -4.45
C VAL A 210 20.63 -10.40 -3.69
N GLY A 211 19.33 -10.31 -3.46
CA GLY A 211 18.55 -11.41 -2.88
C GLY A 211 17.12 -11.43 -3.35
N HIS A 212 16.33 -12.39 -2.88
CA HIS A 212 14.90 -12.46 -3.16
C HIS A 212 14.12 -12.31 -1.86
N ASN A 213 13.31 -11.26 -1.75
CA ASN A 213 12.77 -10.82 -0.47
C ASN A 213 13.90 -10.51 0.55
N ILE A 214 14.95 -9.84 0.05
CA ILE A 214 16.23 -9.61 0.76
C ILE A 214 16.07 -8.89 2.11
N GLY A 215 14.96 -8.17 2.35
CA GLY A 215 14.68 -7.58 3.66
C GLY A 215 14.63 -8.62 4.77
N TYR A 216 14.24 -9.86 4.45
CA TYR A 216 14.28 -11.00 5.36
C TYR A 216 15.71 -11.38 5.73
N ASP A 217 16.60 -11.50 4.74
CA ASP A 217 18.01 -11.86 4.93
C ASP A 217 18.81 -10.73 5.57
N ARG A 218 18.54 -9.48 5.18
CA ARG A 218 19.14 -8.28 5.75
C ARG A 218 18.96 -8.23 7.27
N ALA A 219 17.79 -8.63 7.78
CA ALA A 219 17.53 -8.70 9.21
C ALA A 219 18.36 -9.79 9.94
N ARG A 220 19.28 -10.48 9.27
CA ARG A 220 20.28 -11.39 9.86
C ARG A 220 21.71 -10.92 9.59
N VAL A 221 21.91 -9.78 8.92
CA VAL A 221 23.23 -9.21 8.66
C VAL A 221 23.69 -8.39 9.86
N LEU A 222 24.91 -8.65 10.31
CA LEU A 222 25.48 -8.05 11.51
C LEU A 222 25.59 -6.52 11.41
N GLU A 223 26.18 -6.03 10.32
CA GLU A 223 26.56 -4.63 10.14
C GLU A 223 25.36 -3.67 9.96
N GLU A 224 24.16 -4.21 9.79
CA GLU A 224 22.95 -3.40 9.60
C GLU A 224 22.37 -2.88 10.91
N TYR A 225 22.78 -3.45 12.04
CA TYR A 225 22.38 -3.11 13.41
C TYR A 225 23.29 -2.03 14.04
N ASP A 226 23.61 -0.99 13.27
CA ASP A 226 24.40 0.16 13.70
C ASP A 226 23.61 1.45 13.44
N MET A 227 23.95 2.56 14.11
CA MET A 227 23.42 3.89 13.80
C MET A 227 23.98 4.43 12.48
N GLN A 228 25.28 4.23 12.25
CA GLN A 228 25.94 4.58 11.02
C GLN A 228 25.44 3.68 9.88
N GLN A 229 24.96 4.30 8.80
CA GLN A 229 24.48 3.55 7.65
C GLN A 229 25.65 2.83 6.96
N SER A 230 25.53 1.52 6.78
CA SER A 230 26.48 0.75 5.98
C SER A 230 26.43 1.20 4.51
N GLN A 231 27.52 0.97 3.79
CA GLN A 231 27.57 1.16 2.34
C GLN A 231 27.10 -0.09 1.56
N ASN A 232 26.44 -1.04 2.22
CA ASN A 232 25.77 -2.15 1.55
C ASN A 232 24.50 -1.65 0.85
N PHE A 233 24.27 -2.11 -0.37
CA PHE A 233 23.02 -1.90 -1.09
C PHE A 233 22.33 -3.24 -1.35
N PHE A 234 21.25 -3.48 -0.62
CA PHE A 234 20.39 -4.66 -0.77
C PHE A 234 19.43 -4.50 -1.96
N LEU A 235 19.72 -5.21 -3.05
CA LEU A 235 18.91 -5.26 -4.25
C LEU A 235 17.93 -6.43 -4.21
N ASP A 236 16.65 -6.11 -4.04
CA ASP A 236 15.59 -7.11 -3.95
C ASP A 236 15.02 -7.49 -5.32
N THR A 237 15.29 -8.72 -5.77
CA THR A 237 14.73 -9.25 -7.02
C THR A 237 13.20 -9.35 -6.99
N MET A 238 12.58 -9.50 -5.82
CA MET A 238 11.12 -9.50 -5.71
C MET A 238 10.55 -8.11 -6.02
N SER A 239 11.13 -7.05 -5.45
CA SER A 239 10.77 -5.65 -5.77
C SER A 239 10.93 -5.33 -7.26
N LEU A 240 12.06 -5.73 -7.86
CA LEU A 240 12.28 -5.52 -9.29
C LEU A 240 11.24 -6.29 -10.13
N HIS A 241 10.91 -7.52 -9.74
CA HIS A 241 9.89 -8.32 -10.42
C HIS A 241 8.51 -7.66 -10.35
N VAL A 242 8.10 -7.20 -9.16
CA VAL A 242 6.78 -6.58 -8.97
C VAL A 242 6.65 -5.30 -9.78
N ALA A 243 7.72 -4.50 -9.90
CA ALA A 243 7.72 -3.30 -10.71
C ALA A 243 7.52 -3.58 -12.21
N VAL A 244 8.11 -4.67 -12.73
CA VAL A 244 8.10 -4.99 -14.17
C VAL A 244 6.93 -5.90 -14.58
N ASN A 245 6.65 -6.95 -13.79
CA ASN A 245 5.70 -8.02 -14.12
C ASN A 245 4.71 -8.33 -12.99
N GLY A 246 4.58 -7.47 -11.98
CA GLY A 246 3.61 -7.66 -10.90
C GLY A 246 2.16 -7.60 -11.36
N MET A 247 1.26 -8.23 -10.60
CA MET A 247 -0.19 -8.25 -10.85
C MET A 247 -0.98 -7.41 -9.86
N CYS A 248 -2.07 -6.80 -10.33
CA CYS A 248 -2.99 -6.05 -9.48
C CYS A 248 -3.92 -6.99 -8.68
N SER A 249 -4.61 -6.45 -7.67
CA SER A 249 -5.52 -7.24 -6.82
C SER A 249 -6.70 -7.85 -7.59
N GLN A 250 -7.20 -7.16 -8.62
CA GLN A 250 -8.30 -7.65 -9.47
C GLN A 250 -7.86 -8.79 -10.40
N GLN A 251 -6.58 -8.85 -10.78
CA GLN A 251 -6.01 -9.90 -11.64
C GLN A 251 -5.75 -11.22 -10.87
N ARG A 252 -5.45 -11.15 -9.58
CA ARG A 252 -5.06 -12.32 -8.77
C ARG A 252 -6.04 -13.50 -8.82
N PRO A 253 -7.37 -13.33 -8.66
CA PRO A 253 -8.30 -14.46 -8.70
C PRO A 253 -8.31 -15.19 -10.05
N THR A 254 -8.28 -14.44 -11.15
CA THR A 254 -8.23 -14.99 -12.52
C THR A 254 -6.94 -15.78 -12.73
N TRP A 255 -5.80 -15.22 -12.34
CA TRP A 255 -4.50 -15.89 -12.45
C TRP A 255 -4.44 -17.17 -11.59
N MET A 256 -4.98 -17.14 -10.36
CA MET A 256 -5.02 -18.32 -9.49
C MET A 256 -5.91 -19.43 -10.06
N ARG A 257 -7.02 -19.09 -10.72
CA ARG A 257 -7.86 -20.06 -11.46
C ARG A 257 -7.07 -20.69 -12.61
N HIS A 258 -6.37 -19.86 -13.39
CA HIS A 258 -5.52 -20.33 -14.49
C HIS A 258 -4.39 -21.25 -14.00
N LYS A 259 -3.63 -20.84 -12.98
CA LYS A 259 -2.59 -21.67 -12.36
C LYS A 259 -3.13 -23.01 -11.89
N LYS A 260 -4.28 -23.00 -11.19
CA LYS A 260 -4.90 -24.25 -10.72
C LYS A 260 -5.28 -25.18 -11.87
N ASN A 261 -5.76 -24.63 -12.99
CA ASN A 261 -6.06 -25.40 -14.19
C ASN A 261 -4.77 -25.96 -14.83
N GLN A 262 -3.72 -25.15 -14.91
CA GLN A 262 -2.41 -25.58 -15.43
C GLN A 262 -1.79 -26.67 -14.55
N ASP A 263 -1.76 -26.49 -13.23
CA ASP A 263 -1.26 -27.51 -12.30
C ASP A 263 -2.07 -28.81 -12.38
N MET A 264 -3.37 -28.73 -12.70
CA MET A 264 -4.21 -29.91 -12.93
C MET A 264 -3.86 -30.59 -14.26
N ARG A 265 -3.62 -29.82 -15.33
CA ARG A 265 -3.14 -30.34 -16.61
C ARG A 265 -1.79 -31.02 -16.46
N ASP A 266 -0.83 -30.38 -15.79
CA ASP A 266 0.51 -30.91 -15.55
C ASP A 266 0.45 -32.20 -14.70
N LYS A 267 -0.45 -32.28 -13.72
CA LYS A 267 -0.67 -33.52 -12.95
C LYS A 267 -1.23 -34.65 -13.81
N ILE A 268 -2.24 -34.36 -14.64
CA ILE A 268 -2.85 -35.35 -15.54
C ILE A 268 -1.86 -35.81 -16.61
N ALA A 269 -1.03 -34.91 -17.15
CA ALA A 269 0.00 -35.25 -18.13
C ALA A 269 1.11 -36.15 -17.52
N ASN A 270 1.39 -35.99 -16.22
CA ASN A 270 2.37 -36.81 -15.50
C ASN A 270 1.78 -38.12 -14.94
N GLU A 271 0.45 -38.22 -14.76
CA GLU A 271 -0.25 -39.45 -14.37
C GLU A 271 -0.61 -40.27 -15.61
N HIS A 272 0.09 -41.37 -15.85
CA HIS A 272 0.12 -42.09 -17.13
C HIS A 272 -1.18 -42.82 -17.58
N ASP A 273 -2.34 -42.58 -16.96
CA ASP A 273 -3.60 -43.27 -17.26
C ASP A 273 -4.84 -42.35 -17.12
N SER A 274 -5.29 -41.71 -18.21
CA SER A 274 -6.73 -41.54 -18.53
C SER A 274 -6.95 -40.69 -19.78
N VAL A 275 -6.87 -41.32 -20.96
CA VAL A 275 -7.27 -40.74 -22.25
C VAL A 275 -8.71 -40.20 -22.22
N GLU A 276 -9.58 -40.81 -21.40
CA GLU A 276 -10.99 -40.45 -21.24
C GLU A 276 -11.21 -39.16 -20.41
N LEU A 277 -10.30 -38.85 -19.47
CA LEU A 277 -10.36 -37.64 -18.65
C LEU A 277 -9.82 -36.42 -19.42
N ALA A 278 -8.82 -36.63 -20.27
CA ALA A 278 -8.29 -35.61 -21.18
C ALA A 278 -9.37 -35.11 -22.17
N ALA A 279 -10.16 -36.03 -22.74
CA ALA A 279 -11.23 -35.70 -23.69
C ALA A 279 -12.42 -34.95 -23.03
N LEU A 280 -12.74 -35.25 -21.76
CA LEU A 280 -13.78 -34.54 -21.00
C LEU A 280 -13.37 -33.11 -20.62
N LEU A 281 -12.07 -32.85 -20.46
CA LEU A 281 -11.52 -31.52 -20.20
C LEU A 281 -11.45 -30.67 -21.48
N GLU A 282 -11.00 -31.23 -22.61
CA GLU A 282 -11.01 -30.51 -23.90
C GLU A 282 -12.41 -29.96 -24.25
N ASN A 283 -13.46 -30.77 -24.07
CA ASN A 283 -14.83 -30.37 -24.39
C ASN A 283 -15.44 -29.31 -23.45
N ASN A 284 -15.05 -29.28 -22.17
CA ASN A 284 -15.52 -28.25 -21.23
C ASN A 284 -14.68 -26.96 -21.28
N MET A 285 -13.41 -27.04 -21.70
CA MET A 285 -12.47 -25.90 -21.69
C MET A 285 -12.46 -25.07 -22.97
N LEU A 286 -12.83 -25.65 -24.12
CA LEU A 286 -13.02 -24.89 -25.38
C LEU A 286 -14.14 -23.84 -25.32
N ARG A 287 -14.90 -23.75 -24.22
CA ARG A 287 -15.91 -22.70 -23.99
C ARG A 287 -15.45 -21.53 -23.12
N GLU A 288 -14.26 -21.56 -22.50
CA GLU A 288 -13.79 -20.51 -21.58
C GLU A 288 -12.42 -19.88 -21.94
N GLU A 289 -11.65 -20.41 -22.89
CA GLU A 289 -10.34 -19.84 -23.27
C GLU A 289 -10.44 -18.73 -24.33
N GLU A 290 -10.96 -17.56 -23.93
CA GLU A 290 -10.20 -16.35 -24.27
C GLU A 290 -9.12 -16.25 -23.18
N GLU A 291 -7.96 -16.89 -23.39
CA GLU A 291 -6.80 -16.68 -22.50
C GLU A 291 -6.52 -15.18 -22.46
N GLU A 292 -6.84 -14.54 -21.33
CA GLU A 292 -6.56 -13.12 -21.15
C GLU A 292 -5.04 -12.93 -21.31
N LEU A 293 -4.60 -12.26 -22.40
CA LEU A 293 -3.21 -12.21 -22.87
C LEU A 293 -2.19 -11.76 -21.80
N TRP A 294 -2.64 -11.06 -20.75
CA TRP A 294 -1.80 -10.63 -19.64
C TRP A 294 -1.43 -11.76 -18.66
N VAL A 295 -2.16 -12.88 -18.61
CA VAL A 295 -1.92 -13.98 -17.66
C VAL A 295 -0.50 -14.54 -17.82
N GLY A 296 -0.04 -14.68 -19.07
CA GLY A 296 1.33 -15.07 -19.40
C GLY A 296 2.37 -13.95 -19.29
N ARG A 297 2.03 -12.78 -18.75
CA ARG A 297 2.91 -11.61 -18.55
C ARG A 297 3.15 -11.28 -17.08
N SER A 298 2.66 -12.13 -16.18
CA SER A 298 2.76 -11.93 -14.74
C SER A 298 2.87 -13.24 -13.97
N SER A 299 3.44 -13.16 -12.77
CA SER A 299 3.47 -14.26 -11.80
C SER A 299 3.21 -13.75 -10.39
N VAL A 300 2.92 -14.66 -9.47
CA VAL A 300 2.99 -14.33 -8.04
C VAL A 300 4.45 -14.16 -7.61
N ASN A 301 4.63 -13.54 -6.45
CA ASN A 301 5.92 -12.99 -6.05
C ASN A 301 6.92 -14.01 -5.49
N SER A 302 6.55 -15.29 -5.31
CA SER A 302 7.46 -16.27 -4.70
C SER A 302 8.62 -16.62 -5.64
N LEU A 303 9.84 -16.82 -5.11
CA LEU A 303 11.01 -17.13 -5.93
C LEU A 303 10.76 -18.29 -6.90
N ARG A 304 10.09 -19.35 -6.46
CA ARG A 304 9.66 -20.48 -7.30
C ARG A 304 8.88 -20.00 -8.53
N ASP A 305 7.86 -19.18 -8.31
CA ASP A 305 6.96 -18.75 -9.39
C ASP A 305 7.65 -17.73 -10.30
N VAL A 306 8.47 -16.84 -9.73
CA VAL A 306 9.28 -15.87 -10.47
C VAL A 306 10.37 -16.57 -11.30
N ALA A 307 11.01 -17.60 -10.76
CA ALA A 307 12.01 -18.41 -11.45
C ALA A 307 11.39 -19.26 -12.57
N LYS A 308 10.21 -19.86 -12.34
CA LYS A 308 9.45 -20.53 -13.39
C LYS A 308 9.08 -19.54 -14.50
N PHE A 309 8.63 -18.34 -14.15
CA PHE A 309 8.21 -17.33 -15.12
C PHE A 309 9.36 -16.73 -15.94
N HIS A 310 10.45 -16.29 -15.31
CA HIS A 310 11.56 -15.60 -15.99
C HIS A 310 12.64 -16.54 -16.56
N CYS A 311 12.82 -17.71 -15.94
CA CYS A 311 13.94 -18.60 -16.21
C CYS A 311 13.54 -20.01 -16.63
N ASP A 312 12.23 -20.33 -16.62
CA ASP A 312 11.70 -21.68 -16.84
C ASP A 312 12.33 -22.73 -15.91
N VAL A 313 12.55 -22.36 -14.65
CA VAL A 313 13.13 -23.22 -13.62
C VAL A 313 12.07 -23.63 -12.62
N THR A 314 11.93 -24.93 -12.39
CA THR A 314 11.07 -25.47 -11.33
C THR A 314 11.89 -25.72 -10.06
N ILE A 315 11.45 -25.15 -8.94
CA ILE A 315 12.11 -25.28 -7.63
C ILE A 315 11.31 -26.23 -6.74
N ASP A 316 11.92 -27.30 -6.24
CA ASP A 316 11.31 -28.17 -5.21
C ASP A 316 11.35 -27.48 -3.82
N LYS A 317 10.27 -27.62 -3.04
CA LYS A 317 10.13 -26.99 -1.70
C LYS A 317 10.35 -27.97 -0.56
N ALA A 318 10.41 -29.28 -0.82
CA ALA A 318 10.43 -30.27 0.24
C ALA A 318 11.58 -30.05 1.26
N GLN A 319 12.75 -29.62 0.78
CA GLN A 319 13.93 -29.40 1.62
C GLN A 319 13.81 -28.14 2.51
N ARG A 320 13.08 -27.11 2.07
CA ARG A 320 12.83 -25.92 2.86
C ARG A 320 12.02 -26.21 4.12
N ASP A 321 11.04 -27.11 3.99
CA ASP A 321 10.14 -27.46 5.10
C ASP A 321 10.91 -28.12 6.27
N PHE A 322 12.08 -28.70 6.00
CA PHE A 322 12.95 -29.26 7.04
C PHE A 322 13.36 -28.24 8.10
N PHE A 323 13.67 -27.00 7.73
CA PHE A 323 14.01 -25.95 8.69
C PHE A 323 12.85 -25.57 9.64
N GLY A 324 11.61 -25.88 9.26
CA GLY A 324 10.42 -25.66 10.09
C GLY A 324 9.93 -26.89 10.84
N GLU A 325 10.38 -28.10 10.48
CA GLU A 325 9.83 -29.36 11.00
C GLU A 325 10.84 -30.17 11.80
N LEU A 326 12.12 -30.11 11.44
CA LEU A 326 13.17 -30.88 12.06
C LEU A 326 13.77 -30.13 13.26
N ASP A 327 14.30 -30.92 14.20
CA ASP A 327 15.10 -30.41 15.30
C ASP A 327 16.56 -30.16 14.86
N ARG A 328 17.32 -29.52 15.74
CA ARG A 328 18.68 -29.06 15.46
C ARG A 328 19.62 -30.20 15.06
N ASP A 329 19.56 -31.34 15.73
CA ASP A 329 20.47 -32.46 15.47
C ASP A 329 20.15 -33.10 14.11
N SER A 330 18.87 -33.17 13.75
CA SER A 330 18.41 -33.64 12.43
C SER A 330 18.84 -32.73 11.29
N ILE A 331 18.84 -31.40 11.48
CA ILE A 331 19.39 -30.43 10.50
C ILE A 331 20.88 -30.64 10.33
N LEU A 332 21.62 -30.78 11.44
CA LEU A 332 23.07 -31.04 11.41
C LEU A 332 23.41 -32.36 10.69
N GLY A 333 22.59 -33.40 10.87
CA GLY A 333 22.72 -34.67 10.15
C GLY A 333 22.51 -34.58 8.64
N ARG A 334 21.90 -33.50 8.15
CA ARG A 334 21.60 -33.23 6.72
C ARG A 334 22.32 -32.00 6.18
N LEU A 335 23.39 -31.56 6.85
CA LEU A 335 24.07 -30.30 6.55
C LEU A 335 24.49 -30.16 5.07
N GLU A 336 25.05 -31.21 4.47
CA GLU A 336 25.51 -31.18 3.07
C GLU A 336 24.34 -31.03 2.08
N GLU A 337 23.23 -31.75 2.32
CA GLU A 337 21.99 -31.66 1.53
C GLU A 337 21.40 -30.24 1.59
N LEU A 338 21.35 -29.66 2.79
CA LEU A 338 20.76 -28.34 3.03
C LEU A 338 21.64 -27.21 2.49
N LEU A 339 22.97 -27.32 2.56
CA LEU A 339 23.88 -26.35 1.92
C LEU A 339 23.73 -26.38 0.40
N ASP A 340 23.54 -27.56 -0.18
CA ASP A 340 23.30 -27.69 -1.61
C ASP A 340 21.99 -27.04 -2.05
N TYR A 341 20.94 -27.14 -1.22
CA TYR A 341 19.69 -26.42 -1.39
C TYR A 341 19.88 -24.89 -1.31
N CYS A 342 20.54 -24.40 -0.26
CA CYS A 342 20.81 -22.96 -0.08
C CYS A 342 21.60 -22.39 -1.27
N ALA A 343 22.65 -23.10 -1.71
CA ALA A 343 23.44 -22.72 -2.87
C ALA A 343 22.62 -22.72 -4.17
N ALA A 344 21.70 -23.68 -4.34
CA ALA A 344 20.80 -23.69 -5.47
C ALA A 344 19.86 -22.47 -5.48
N ASP A 345 19.32 -22.08 -4.32
CA ASP A 345 18.42 -20.93 -4.20
C ASP A 345 19.12 -19.61 -4.52
N VAL A 346 20.36 -19.43 -4.03
CA VAL A 346 21.23 -18.31 -4.39
C VAL A 346 21.52 -18.28 -5.90
N ALA A 347 21.86 -19.42 -6.51
CA ALA A 347 22.11 -19.49 -7.95
C ALA A 347 20.87 -19.13 -8.78
N ILE A 348 19.69 -19.60 -8.37
CA ILE A 348 18.42 -19.30 -9.04
C ILE A 348 18.06 -17.83 -8.87
N THR A 349 18.26 -17.26 -7.68
CA THR A 349 18.07 -15.83 -7.41
C THR A 349 18.94 -14.99 -8.33
N HIS A 350 20.22 -15.33 -8.53
CA HIS A 350 21.08 -14.64 -9.49
C HIS A 350 20.54 -14.78 -10.92
N ARG A 351 20.10 -15.98 -11.34
CA ARG A 351 19.51 -16.17 -12.68
C ARG A 351 18.28 -15.28 -12.91
N VAL A 352 17.41 -15.15 -11.91
CA VAL A 352 16.26 -14.25 -11.94
C VAL A 352 16.72 -12.80 -12.02
N TYR A 353 17.67 -12.39 -11.17
CA TYR A 353 18.23 -11.04 -11.17
C TYR A 353 18.73 -10.62 -12.56
N ARG A 354 19.48 -11.50 -13.24
CA ARG A 354 20.01 -11.23 -14.59
C ARG A 354 18.92 -10.96 -15.63
N LYS A 355 17.73 -11.53 -15.46
CA LYS A 355 16.58 -11.31 -16.36
C LYS A 355 15.79 -10.06 -15.98
N VAL A 356 15.54 -9.87 -14.69
CA VAL A 356 14.63 -8.84 -14.20
C VAL A 356 15.29 -7.47 -14.10
N PHE A 357 16.57 -7.38 -13.72
CA PHE A 357 17.26 -6.11 -13.52
C PHE A 357 17.34 -5.23 -14.79
N PRO A 358 17.71 -5.76 -15.98
CA PRO A 358 17.64 -4.97 -17.21
C PRO A 358 16.23 -4.46 -17.52
N ASN A 359 15.20 -5.30 -17.36
CA ASN A 359 13.81 -4.90 -17.59
C ASN A 359 13.35 -3.83 -16.60
N PHE A 360 13.86 -3.87 -15.36
CA PHE A 360 13.63 -2.82 -14.37
C PHE A 360 14.21 -1.48 -14.83
N LEU A 361 15.45 -1.45 -15.34
CA LEU A 361 16.04 -0.22 -15.86
C LEU A 361 15.29 0.33 -17.09
N GLU A 362 14.70 -0.53 -17.92
CA GLU A 362 13.82 -0.08 -19.01
C GLU A 362 12.48 0.48 -18.50
N THR A 363 11.98 -0.06 -17.40
CA THR A 363 10.70 0.34 -16.79
C THR A 363 10.85 1.59 -15.94
N CYS A 364 11.94 1.72 -15.19
CA CYS A 364 12.29 2.86 -14.35
C CYS A 364 13.61 3.47 -14.87
N PRO A 365 13.59 4.24 -15.97
CA PRO A 365 14.79 4.69 -16.66
C PRO A 365 15.56 5.79 -15.93
N HIS A 366 14.90 6.55 -15.05
CA HIS A 366 15.55 7.64 -14.34
C HIS A 366 16.39 7.11 -13.16
N PRO A 367 17.66 7.53 -13.00
CA PRO A 367 18.58 6.98 -11.99
C PRO A 367 18.09 7.17 -10.54
N VAL A 368 17.34 8.23 -10.26
CA VAL A 368 16.68 8.47 -8.97
C VAL A 368 15.87 7.26 -8.47
N SER A 369 15.19 6.55 -9.38
CA SER A 369 14.41 5.37 -8.99
C SER A 369 15.27 4.21 -8.51
N PHE A 370 16.49 4.07 -9.03
CA PHE A 370 17.44 3.05 -8.58
C PHE A 370 18.15 3.48 -7.29
N SER A 371 18.64 4.72 -7.20
CA SER A 371 19.32 5.22 -6.00
C SER A 371 18.42 5.22 -4.77
N ALA A 372 17.14 5.59 -4.91
CA ALA A 372 16.22 5.60 -3.78
C ALA A 372 16.04 4.21 -3.12
N LEU A 373 16.14 3.12 -3.91
CA LEU A 373 16.04 1.76 -3.38
C LEU A 373 17.12 1.46 -2.35
N ARG A 374 18.31 2.04 -2.50
CA ARG A 374 19.42 1.88 -1.55
C ARG A 374 19.00 2.27 -0.15
N HIS A 375 18.38 3.44 0.00
CA HIS A 375 17.93 3.95 1.29
C HIS A 375 16.67 3.23 1.80
N LEU A 376 15.71 2.95 0.92
CA LEU A 376 14.48 2.22 1.29
C LEU A 376 14.74 0.80 1.79
N SER A 377 15.81 0.16 1.28
CA SER A 377 16.22 -1.19 1.69
C SER A 377 16.99 -1.22 3.03
N SER A 378 17.47 -0.07 3.53
CA SER A 378 18.38 0.03 4.67
C SER A 378 17.77 0.74 5.90
N VAL A 379 16.45 0.79 5.99
CA VAL A 379 15.68 1.41 7.08
C VAL A 379 15.97 0.75 8.44
N ILE A 380 15.84 1.52 9.52
CA ILE A 380 16.19 1.10 10.89
C ILE A 380 15.27 1.78 11.92
N LEU A 381 14.86 1.04 12.94
CA LEU A 381 14.03 1.54 14.03
C LEU A 381 14.72 1.27 15.38
N PRO A 382 15.18 2.31 16.09
CA PRO A 382 15.76 2.15 17.42
C PRO A 382 14.70 1.85 18.48
N VAL A 383 15.05 0.99 19.43
CA VAL A 383 14.25 0.61 20.59
C VAL A 383 15.14 0.53 21.83
N ASN A 384 14.52 0.47 23.00
CA ASN A 384 15.21 0.24 24.27
C ASN A 384 14.48 -0.81 25.11
N GLN A 385 14.79 -0.94 26.40
CA GLN A 385 14.13 -1.93 27.28
C GLN A 385 12.61 -1.76 27.36
N SER A 386 12.08 -0.56 27.08
CA SER A 386 10.63 -0.32 27.12
C SER A 386 9.85 -1.07 26.03
N TRP A 387 10.54 -1.65 25.03
CA TRP A 387 9.93 -2.55 24.06
C TRP A 387 9.42 -3.84 24.71
N GLU A 388 10.25 -4.52 25.52
CA GLU A 388 9.87 -5.75 26.21
C GLU A 388 8.74 -5.47 27.23
N GLU A 389 8.83 -4.35 27.94
CA GLU A 389 7.76 -3.88 28.84
C GLU A 389 6.45 -3.58 28.12
N TYR A 390 6.52 -3.04 26.90
CA TYR A 390 5.35 -2.80 26.08
C TYR A 390 4.68 -4.12 25.68
N LEU A 391 5.45 -5.10 25.19
CA LEU A 391 4.92 -6.42 24.84
C LEU A 391 4.25 -7.08 26.04
N ALA A 392 4.94 -7.10 27.19
CA ALA A 392 4.42 -7.67 28.42
C ALA A 392 3.12 -6.98 28.88
N ARG A 393 3.10 -5.65 28.96
CA ARG A 393 1.92 -4.88 29.39
C ARG A 393 0.74 -5.02 28.42
N ALA A 394 0.98 -4.97 27.12
CA ALA A 394 -0.07 -5.12 26.12
C ALA A 394 -0.70 -6.51 26.18
N GLU A 395 0.12 -7.55 26.35
CA GLU A 395 -0.34 -8.93 26.47
C GLU A 395 -1.07 -9.18 27.79
N GLU A 396 -0.55 -8.69 28.91
CA GLU A 396 -1.21 -8.77 30.22
C GLU A 396 -2.55 -8.03 30.21
N THR A 397 -2.60 -6.81 29.66
CA THR A 397 -3.83 -6.02 29.54
C THR A 397 -4.86 -6.73 28.66
N TYR A 398 -4.41 -7.36 27.59
CA TYR A 398 -5.26 -8.16 26.71
C TYR A 398 -5.86 -9.35 27.44
N HIS A 399 -5.04 -10.16 28.11
CA HIS A 399 -5.50 -11.33 28.87
C HIS A 399 -6.41 -10.95 30.02
N LYS A 400 -6.04 -9.94 30.82
CA LYS A 400 -6.88 -9.44 31.91
C LYS A 400 -8.27 -9.06 31.43
N ARG A 401 -8.37 -8.29 30.34
CA ARG A 401 -9.67 -7.89 29.76
C ARG A 401 -10.45 -9.09 29.22
N LEU A 402 -9.77 -10.07 28.62
CA LEU A 402 -10.38 -11.28 28.10
C LEU A 402 -10.95 -12.14 29.24
N ASP A 403 -10.15 -12.38 30.28
CA ASP A 403 -10.48 -13.20 31.44
C ASP A 403 -11.61 -12.57 32.27
N ASP A 404 -11.62 -11.25 32.43
CA ASP A 404 -12.70 -10.51 33.10
C ASP A 404 -14.06 -10.72 32.40
N VAL A 405 -14.08 -10.62 31.07
CA VAL A 405 -15.30 -10.82 30.27
C VAL A 405 -15.71 -12.30 30.27
N GLN A 406 -14.75 -13.21 30.11
CA GLN A 406 -15.00 -14.65 30.12
C GLN A 406 -15.56 -15.10 31.48
N SER A 407 -14.98 -14.65 32.59
CA SER A 407 -15.43 -14.99 33.94
C SER A 407 -16.86 -14.53 34.21
N LYS A 408 -17.22 -13.32 33.78
CA LYS A 408 -18.60 -12.81 33.91
C LYS A 408 -19.57 -13.54 32.98
N LEU A 409 -19.14 -13.90 31.76
CA LEU A 409 -19.96 -14.67 30.83
C LEU A 409 -20.19 -16.11 31.35
N LEU A 410 -19.20 -16.69 32.03
CA LEU A 410 -19.33 -17.94 32.75
C LEU A 410 -20.32 -17.84 33.90
N ALA A 411 -20.29 -16.77 34.69
CA ALA A 411 -21.29 -16.53 35.72
C ALA A 411 -22.73 -16.50 35.16
N LEU A 412 -22.94 -15.85 34.02
CA LEU A 412 -24.24 -15.86 33.32
C LEU A 412 -24.60 -17.24 32.76
N CYS A 413 -23.62 -17.98 32.26
CA CYS A 413 -23.81 -19.37 31.82
C CYS A 413 -24.27 -20.27 32.98
N ASP A 414 -23.62 -20.15 34.13
CA ASP A 414 -23.97 -20.90 35.34
C ASP A 414 -25.32 -20.46 35.91
N GLU A 415 -25.65 -19.17 35.85
CA GLU A 415 -26.97 -18.64 36.21
C GLU A 415 -28.06 -19.23 35.31
N ALA A 416 -27.86 -19.22 33.99
CA ALA A 416 -28.79 -19.85 33.05
C ALA A 416 -28.95 -21.35 33.36
N LEU A 417 -27.85 -22.06 33.66
CA LEU A 417 -27.87 -23.49 33.95
C LEU A 417 -28.70 -23.85 35.20
N LYS A 418 -28.86 -22.94 36.17
CA LYS A 418 -29.71 -23.16 37.36
C LYS A 418 -31.16 -23.49 37.00
N TYR A 419 -31.64 -23.02 35.86
CA TYR A 419 -33.01 -23.26 35.40
C TYR A 419 -33.21 -24.62 34.71
N LYS A 420 -32.18 -25.48 34.61
CA LYS A 420 -32.26 -26.75 33.87
C LYS A 420 -33.44 -27.66 34.28
N ASP A 421 -33.82 -27.61 35.55
CA ASP A 421 -34.89 -28.42 36.16
C ASP A 421 -36.23 -27.65 36.25
N GLN A 422 -36.33 -26.46 35.64
CA GLN A 422 -37.48 -25.54 35.70
C GLN A 422 -37.99 -25.17 34.28
N PRO A 423 -38.69 -26.11 33.59
CA PRO A 423 -39.18 -25.91 32.22
C PRO A 423 -40.07 -24.69 32.02
N GLU A 424 -40.86 -24.34 33.02
CA GLU A 424 -41.74 -23.19 33.04
C GLU A 424 -40.98 -21.86 32.94
N ILE A 425 -39.73 -21.79 33.42
CA ILE A 425 -38.94 -20.56 33.35
C ILE A 425 -38.27 -20.44 31.98
N TYR A 426 -37.48 -21.45 31.58
CA TYR A 426 -36.72 -21.33 30.34
C TYR A 426 -37.60 -21.40 29.08
N THR A 427 -38.82 -21.95 29.15
CA THR A 427 -39.74 -21.96 28.00
C THR A 427 -40.43 -20.60 27.80
N ASN A 428 -40.59 -19.83 28.88
CA ASN A 428 -41.25 -18.52 28.85
C ASN A 428 -40.27 -17.35 28.66
N ASP A 429 -38.99 -17.50 29.04
CA ASP A 429 -37.97 -16.48 28.79
C ASP A 429 -37.61 -16.41 27.28
N PRO A 430 -37.73 -15.25 26.62
CA PRO A 430 -37.52 -15.10 25.18
C PRO A 430 -36.13 -15.51 24.68
N TRP A 431 -35.11 -15.46 25.54
CA TRP A 431 -33.73 -15.81 25.22
C TRP A 431 -33.45 -17.27 25.58
N LEU A 432 -33.75 -17.71 26.81
CA LEU A 432 -33.44 -19.07 27.26
C LEU A 432 -34.18 -20.14 26.45
N GLN A 433 -35.38 -19.84 25.93
CA GLN A 433 -36.14 -20.79 25.10
C GLN A 433 -35.43 -21.18 23.79
N GLN A 434 -34.43 -20.39 23.39
CA GLN A 434 -33.64 -20.64 22.17
C GLN A 434 -32.51 -21.65 22.41
N LEU A 435 -32.17 -21.96 23.67
CA LEU A 435 -31.15 -22.95 24.01
C LEU A 435 -31.69 -24.38 23.88
N ASP A 436 -30.81 -25.32 23.49
CA ASP A 436 -31.16 -26.75 23.37
C ASP A 436 -31.11 -27.43 24.75
N TRP A 437 -32.22 -27.36 25.49
CA TRP A 437 -32.39 -27.96 26.82
C TRP A 437 -32.56 -29.50 26.82
N SER A 438 -32.50 -30.15 25.65
CA SER A 438 -32.66 -31.59 25.53
C SER A 438 -31.45 -32.39 26.06
N GLY A 439 -31.60 -33.71 26.17
CA GLY A 439 -30.47 -34.61 26.43
C GLY A 439 -29.94 -34.59 27.86
N GLN A 440 -30.75 -34.18 28.85
CA GLN A 440 -30.36 -34.16 30.27
C GLN A 440 -30.28 -35.56 30.91
N GLU A 441 -30.86 -36.57 30.28
CA GLU A 441 -30.88 -37.95 30.76
C GLU A 441 -29.47 -38.53 30.95
N ILE A 442 -29.24 -39.18 32.09
CA ILE A 442 -28.00 -39.94 32.36
C ILE A 442 -28.19 -41.35 31.80
N LYS A 443 -27.43 -41.72 30.77
CA LYS A 443 -27.51 -43.08 30.21
C LYS A 443 -26.89 -44.07 31.20
N MET A 444 -27.62 -45.13 31.51
CA MET A 444 -27.15 -46.18 32.42
C MET A 444 -26.75 -47.43 31.61
N ALA A 445 -25.59 -48.00 31.92
CA ALA A 445 -25.11 -49.29 31.44
C ALA A 445 -25.43 -50.39 32.47
N LYS A 446 -25.53 -51.65 32.00
CA LYS A 446 -25.74 -52.81 32.88
C LYS A 446 -24.60 -52.92 33.91
N GLY A 447 -24.95 -53.35 35.13
CA GLY A 447 -23.99 -53.63 36.20
C GLY A 447 -22.94 -54.67 35.76
N LYS A 448 -21.76 -54.68 36.39
CA LYS A 448 -20.66 -55.58 35.99
C LYS A 448 -20.99 -57.06 36.28
N LYS A 449 -21.86 -57.35 37.26
CA LYS A 449 -22.33 -58.69 37.62
C LYS A 449 -23.87 -58.80 37.56
N LYS A 450 -24.37 -60.03 37.45
CA LYS A 450 -25.82 -60.33 37.47
C LYS A 450 -26.38 -60.00 38.87
N GLY A 451 -27.17 -58.94 38.97
CA GLY A 451 -27.71 -58.42 40.24
C GLY A 451 -27.14 -57.06 40.67
N ASP A 452 -26.10 -56.55 40.01
CA ASP A 452 -25.59 -55.20 40.28
C ASP A 452 -26.56 -54.12 39.74
N PRO A 453 -26.73 -53.00 40.46
CA PRO A 453 -27.51 -51.87 39.97
C PRO A 453 -26.90 -51.29 38.67
N PRO A 454 -27.73 -50.71 37.79
CA PRO A 454 -27.26 -50.02 36.58
C PRO A 454 -26.25 -48.93 36.96
N ARG A 455 -25.15 -48.83 36.22
CA ARG A 455 -24.10 -47.82 36.43
C ARG A 455 -24.13 -46.79 35.31
N PRO A 456 -23.79 -45.51 35.52
CA PRO A 456 -23.66 -44.55 34.42
C PRO A 456 -22.73 -45.10 33.33
N ALA A 457 -23.17 -45.04 32.07
CA ALA A 457 -22.37 -45.46 30.94
C ALA A 457 -21.05 -44.68 30.89
N ALA A 458 -19.94 -45.37 30.65
CA ALA A 458 -18.61 -44.77 30.65
C ALA A 458 -18.45 -43.76 29.50
N ARG A 459 -17.59 -42.74 29.71
CA ARG A 459 -17.24 -41.68 28.72
C ARG A 459 -18.40 -40.79 28.27
N GLN A 460 -19.49 -40.73 29.02
CA GLN A 460 -20.53 -39.71 28.80
C GLN A 460 -19.98 -38.31 29.10
N LYS A 461 -20.18 -37.38 28.17
CA LYS A 461 -19.77 -35.98 28.28
C LYS A 461 -20.78 -35.21 29.13
N LYS A 462 -20.33 -34.65 30.26
CA LYS A 462 -21.10 -33.90 31.27
C LYS A 462 -22.51 -34.51 31.53
N PRO A 463 -22.61 -35.71 32.12
CA PRO A 463 -23.90 -36.37 32.40
C PRO A 463 -24.83 -35.47 33.22
N GLY A 464 -26.14 -35.49 32.96
CA GLY A 464 -27.13 -34.68 33.71
C GLY A 464 -27.24 -33.21 33.28
N MET A 465 -26.48 -32.79 32.26
CA MET A 465 -26.48 -31.42 31.74
C MET A 465 -27.24 -31.31 30.41
N PRO A 466 -27.85 -30.16 30.09
CA PRO A 466 -28.50 -29.92 28.82
C PRO A 466 -27.52 -29.90 27.66
N LYS A 467 -28.01 -30.16 26.44
CA LYS A 467 -27.19 -30.28 25.24
C LYS A 467 -26.43 -29.00 24.90
N TRP A 468 -27.07 -27.82 25.03
CA TRP A 468 -26.39 -26.55 24.79
C TRP A 468 -25.14 -26.36 25.67
N TYR A 469 -25.17 -26.80 26.93
CA TYR A 469 -24.05 -26.70 27.86
C TYR A 469 -22.97 -27.75 27.54
N LYS A 470 -23.39 -28.98 27.20
CA LYS A 470 -22.48 -30.04 26.73
C LYS A 470 -21.69 -29.62 25.50
N ASP A 471 -22.32 -28.89 24.59
CA ASP A 471 -21.71 -28.45 23.32
C ASP A 471 -20.62 -27.38 23.53
N LEU A 472 -20.56 -26.73 24.70
CA LEU A 472 -19.49 -25.80 25.05
C LEU A 472 -18.16 -26.49 25.36
N PHE A 473 -18.13 -27.79 25.59
CA PHE A 473 -16.89 -28.52 25.87
C PHE A 473 -16.44 -29.27 24.62
N ALA A 474 -15.15 -29.45 24.34
CA ALA A 474 -14.72 -30.36 23.26
C ALA A 474 -14.80 -31.83 23.69
N SER A 475 -14.25 -32.13 24.87
CA SER A 475 -14.33 -33.43 25.54
C SER A 475 -14.83 -33.25 26.99
N ASN A 476 -15.01 -34.34 27.75
CA ASN A 476 -15.44 -34.23 29.14
C ASN A 476 -14.40 -33.54 30.06
N ALA A 477 -13.12 -33.63 29.69
CA ALA A 477 -11.98 -33.07 30.42
C ALA A 477 -11.48 -31.74 29.84
N ALA A 478 -12.02 -31.31 28.70
CA ALA A 478 -11.68 -30.01 28.12
C ALA A 478 -12.25 -28.87 28.99
N GLU A 479 -11.61 -27.70 28.91
CA GLU A 479 -12.17 -26.47 29.43
C GLU A 479 -13.41 -26.04 28.64
N ILE A 480 -14.22 -25.18 29.26
CA ILE A 480 -15.41 -24.64 28.64
C ILE A 480 -15.02 -23.62 27.55
N ASN A 481 -15.48 -23.85 26.33
CA ASN A 481 -15.27 -22.98 25.18
C ASN A 481 -16.40 -21.95 25.09
N LEU A 482 -16.36 -20.97 25.99
CA LEU A 482 -17.33 -19.88 26.03
C LEU A 482 -16.61 -18.54 25.83
N THR A 483 -16.90 -17.89 24.72
CA THR A 483 -16.37 -16.58 24.37
C THR A 483 -17.49 -15.68 23.87
N VAL A 484 -17.23 -14.39 23.75
CA VAL A 484 -18.12 -13.41 23.10
C VAL A 484 -18.45 -13.74 21.64
N ARG A 485 -17.68 -14.62 20.98
CA ARG A 485 -17.95 -15.09 19.61
C ARG A 485 -18.81 -16.35 19.57
N THR A 486 -18.99 -17.02 20.69
CA THR A 486 -19.81 -18.23 20.77
C THR A 486 -21.28 -17.87 20.52
N ARG A 487 -22.00 -18.66 19.73
CA ARG A 487 -23.40 -18.38 19.32
C ARG A 487 -24.36 -18.19 20.51
N ILE A 488 -24.08 -18.78 21.67
CA ILE A 488 -24.95 -18.59 22.84
C ILE A 488 -24.68 -17.28 23.59
N ALA A 489 -23.57 -16.58 23.33
CA ALA A 489 -23.20 -15.38 24.09
C ALA A 489 -24.27 -14.26 23.95
N PRO A 490 -24.81 -13.94 22.75
CA PRO A 490 -25.93 -12.99 22.63
C PRO A 490 -27.19 -13.37 23.43
N ILE A 491 -27.43 -14.68 23.62
CA ILE A 491 -28.56 -15.20 24.41
C ILE A 491 -28.30 -15.03 25.90
N LEU A 492 -27.11 -15.43 26.38
CA LEU A 492 -26.72 -15.27 27.78
C LEU A 492 -26.68 -13.80 28.20
N LEU A 493 -26.24 -12.92 27.31
CA LEU A 493 -26.25 -11.48 27.49
C LEU A 493 -27.63 -10.84 27.28
N LYS A 494 -28.65 -11.62 26.90
CA LYS A 494 -30.01 -11.13 26.64
C LYS A 494 -30.03 -9.88 25.74
N LEU A 495 -29.36 -9.97 24.60
CA LEU A 495 -29.30 -8.84 23.66
C LEU A 495 -30.66 -8.56 23.02
N SER A 496 -30.94 -7.29 22.80
CA SER A 496 -32.14 -6.80 22.11
C SER A 496 -31.78 -5.76 21.05
N TRP A 497 -32.60 -5.66 20.02
CA TRP A 497 -32.56 -4.61 19.03
C TRP A 497 -33.84 -3.79 19.13
N ASP A 498 -33.70 -2.50 19.43
CA ASP A 498 -34.80 -1.54 19.62
C ASP A 498 -35.81 -2.03 20.67
N GLY A 499 -35.30 -2.64 21.75
CA GLY A 499 -36.10 -3.23 22.82
C GLY A 499 -36.61 -4.65 22.52
N PHE A 500 -36.49 -5.17 21.29
CA PHE A 500 -36.96 -6.50 20.92
C PHE A 500 -35.86 -7.58 21.06
N PRO A 501 -36.15 -8.76 21.65
CA PRO A 501 -35.16 -9.83 21.80
C PRO A 501 -34.53 -10.26 20.46
N LEU A 502 -33.21 -10.47 20.48
CA LEU A 502 -32.52 -11.10 19.36
C LEU A 502 -32.86 -12.59 19.27
N VAL A 503 -33.08 -13.07 18.04
CA VAL A 503 -33.44 -14.45 17.72
C VAL A 503 -32.56 -14.98 16.61
N TRP A 504 -31.98 -16.17 16.81
CA TRP A 504 -31.17 -16.84 15.79
C TRP A 504 -32.02 -17.61 14.78
N SER A 505 -31.78 -17.35 13.50
CA SER A 505 -32.29 -18.07 12.34
C SER A 505 -31.12 -18.75 11.60
N ASP A 506 -31.28 -20.03 11.24
CA ASP A 506 -30.23 -20.75 10.50
C ASP A 506 -30.08 -20.23 9.06
N LEU A 507 -31.16 -19.64 8.52
CA LEU A 507 -31.18 -19.01 7.21
C LEU A 507 -30.62 -17.57 7.26
N HIS A 508 -31.16 -16.73 8.13
CA HIS A 508 -30.94 -15.27 8.15
C HIS A 508 -29.94 -14.77 9.19
N GLY A 509 -29.40 -15.65 10.05
CA GLY A 509 -28.52 -15.27 11.16
C GLY A 509 -29.30 -14.63 12.33
N TRP A 510 -28.69 -13.67 13.01
CA TRP A 510 -29.38 -12.92 14.06
C TRP A 510 -30.41 -11.95 13.49
N THR A 511 -31.63 -12.07 14.01
CA THR A 511 -32.81 -11.27 13.69
C THR A 511 -33.40 -10.68 14.96
N PHE A 512 -34.32 -9.74 14.85
CA PHE A 512 -35.11 -9.26 15.99
C PHE A 512 -36.61 -9.46 15.72
N ARG A 513 -37.33 -9.89 16.76
CA ARG A 513 -38.72 -10.34 16.67
C ARG A 513 -39.68 -9.21 17.05
N VAL A 514 -40.40 -8.66 16.06
CA VAL A 514 -41.31 -7.53 16.23
C VAL A 514 -42.77 -8.01 16.20
N PRO A 515 -43.59 -7.70 17.22
CA PRO A 515 -45.03 -7.95 17.19
C PRO A 515 -45.73 -7.30 15.99
N ARG A 516 -46.74 -7.97 15.40
CA ARG A 516 -47.40 -7.50 14.17
C ARG A 516 -48.04 -6.10 14.28
N ASP A 517 -48.49 -5.71 15.47
CA ASP A 517 -49.04 -4.40 15.80
C ASP A 517 -48.00 -3.26 15.72
N GLN A 518 -46.71 -3.59 15.83
CA GLN A 518 -45.60 -2.62 15.84
C GLN A 518 -44.82 -2.59 14.52
N VAL A 519 -45.20 -3.42 13.53
CA VAL A 519 -44.57 -3.51 12.20
C VAL A 519 -44.55 -2.17 11.46
N LYS A 520 -45.59 -1.34 11.61
CA LYS A 520 -45.68 -0.01 10.96
C LYS A 520 -44.53 0.93 11.32
N GLN A 521 -43.90 0.73 12.48
CA GLN A 521 -42.75 1.54 12.92
C GLN A 521 -41.50 1.31 12.06
N TYR A 522 -41.46 0.21 11.30
CA TYR A 522 -40.31 -0.22 10.50
C TYR A 522 -40.53 -0.10 8.98
N GLU A 523 -41.71 0.31 8.50
CA GLU A 523 -42.01 0.41 7.06
C GLU A 523 -41.07 1.40 6.31
N ASN A 524 -40.59 2.43 7.01
CA ASN A 524 -39.65 3.43 6.47
C ASN A 524 -38.24 3.34 7.07
N GLN A 525 -37.95 2.30 7.84
CA GLN A 525 -36.63 2.10 8.44
C GLN A 525 -35.74 1.23 7.53
N PRO A 526 -34.40 1.37 7.62
CA PRO A 526 -33.45 0.61 6.80
C PRO A 526 -33.25 -0.84 7.29
N VAL A 527 -34.34 -1.56 7.56
CA VAL A 527 -34.35 -2.96 8.01
C VAL A 527 -35.08 -3.85 7.01
N VAL A 528 -34.61 -5.09 6.84
CA VAL A 528 -35.18 -6.03 5.87
C VAL A 528 -36.03 -7.07 6.58
N MET A 529 -37.30 -7.16 6.19
CA MET A 529 -38.20 -8.22 6.67
C MET A 529 -37.71 -9.59 6.18
N CYS A 530 -37.64 -10.56 7.09
CA CYS A 530 -37.21 -11.93 6.79
C CYS A 530 -38.40 -12.75 6.28
N ASP A 531 -38.18 -13.51 5.21
CA ASP A 531 -39.06 -14.61 4.86
C ASP A 531 -38.66 -15.86 5.66
N MET A 532 -39.54 -16.29 6.55
CA MET A 532 -39.32 -17.46 7.42
C MET A 532 -39.89 -18.76 6.84
N ALA A 533 -40.47 -18.77 5.63
CA ALA A 533 -41.12 -19.95 5.07
C ALA A 533 -40.18 -21.17 4.92
N GLU A 534 -38.91 -20.93 4.58
CA GLU A 534 -37.89 -21.97 4.42
C GLU A 534 -37.06 -22.24 5.70
N GLU A 535 -37.42 -21.64 6.83
CA GLU A 535 -36.70 -21.83 8.10
C GLU A 535 -36.94 -23.25 8.65
N LYS A 536 -35.85 -23.89 9.12
CA LYS A 536 -35.89 -25.25 9.67
C LYS A 536 -36.52 -25.29 11.05
N ASN A 537 -36.39 -24.20 11.81
CA ASN A 537 -37.01 -24.07 13.13
C ASN A 537 -38.52 -23.80 12.98
N ALA A 538 -39.34 -24.82 13.26
CA ALA A 538 -40.80 -24.73 13.16
C ALA A 538 -41.40 -23.60 14.02
N LYS A 539 -40.80 -23.27 15.18
CA LYS A 539 -41.28 -22.16 16.02
C LYS A 539 -41.16 -20.81 15.33
N LEU A 540 -40.14 -20.60 14.49
CA LEU A 540 -39.93 -19.35 13.76
C LEU A 540 -40.77 -19.33 12.47
N ARG A 541 -40.79 -20.44 11.74
CA ARG A 541 -41.56 -20.59 10.50
C ARG A 541 -43.07 -20.40 10.73
N ASP A 542 -43.59 -20.95 11.83
CA ASP A 542 -45.03 -21.01 12.08
C ASP A 542 -45.52 -19.87 13.03
N ASP A 543 -44.64 -18.89 13.35
CA ASP A 543 -45.00 -17.74 14.20
C ASP A 543 -45.89 -16.74 13.45
N ARG A 544 -47.19 -16.79 13.72
CA ARG A 544 -48.18 -15.87 13.13
C ARG A 544 -48.34 -14.57 13.92
N LYS A 545 -47.75 -14.45 15.10
CA LYS A 545 -47.95 -13.30 16.02
C LYS A 545 -46.91 -12.20 15.81
N ALA A 546 -45.76 -12.52 15.24
CA ALA A 546 -44.67 -11.58 15.01
C ALA A 546 -44.15 -11.62 13.56
N VAL A 547 -43.30 -10.66 13.26
CA VAL A 547 -42.51 -10.55 12.04
C VAL A 547 -41.04 -10.42 12.46
N TYR A 548 -40.14 -10.97 11.66
CA TYR A 548 -38.71 -10.96 11.94
C TYR A 548 -37.99 -10.04 10.97
N TYR A 549 -37.05 -9.26 11.48
CA TYR A 549 -36.23 -8.37 10.68
C TYR A 549 -34.74 -8.73 10.79
N LYS A 550 -34.01 -8.61 9.69
CA LYS A 550 -32.55 -8.76 9.67
C LYS A 550 -31.93 -7.60 10.44
N ILE A 551 -30.92 -7.90 11.25
CA ILE A 551 -30.02 -6.87 11.78
C ILE A 551 -29.23 -6.27 10.61
N PRO A 552 -29.17 -4.92 10.47
CA PRO A 552 -28.39 -4.26 9.43
C PRO A 552 -26.94 -4.76 9.34
N HIS A 553 -26.40 -4.89 8.14
CA HIS A 553 -25.03 -5.36 7.92
C HIS A 553 -24.25 -4.40 7.01
N LYS A 554 -22.96 -4.21 7.30
CA LYS A 554 -22.08 -3.27 6.56
C LYS A 554 -21.96 -3.61 5.06
N ASP A 555 -22.04 -4.90 4.72
CA ASP A 555 -21.91 -5.40 3.35
C ASP A 555 -23.24 -5.36 2.57
N GLY A 556 -24.29 -4.79 3.18
CA GLY A 556 -25.58 -4.52 2.54
C GLY A 556 -26.77 -5.22 3.19
N PRO A 557 -27.99 -4.89 2.73
CA PRO A 557 -29.25 -5.31 3.35
C PRO A 557 -29.53 -6.83 3.27
N GLN A 558 -28.91 -7.53 2.32
CA GLN A 558 -29.10 -8.98 2.15
C GLN A 558 -28.14 -9.82 2.99
N ALA A 559 -27.02 -9.24 3.44
CA ALA A 559 -26.04 -9.94 4.24
C ALA A 559 -26.60 -10.24 5.64
N ARG A 560 -26.26 -11.40 6.18
CA ARG A 560 -26.72 -11.85 7.50
C ARG A 560 -25.77 -11.47 8.62
N CYS A 561 -26.31 -11.00 9.74
CA CYS A 561 -25.54 -10.78 10.96
C CYS A 561 -25.27 -12.12 11.65
N THR A 562 -24.01 -12.55 11.72
CA THR A 562 -23.62 -13.78 12.44
C THR A 562 -23.07 -13.51 13.84
N ASN A 563 -22.55 -12.30 14.08
CA ASN A 563 -22.00 -11.88 15.36
C ASN A 563 -22.44 -10.42 15.68
N PRO A 564 -23.47 -10.23 16.54
CA PRO A 564 -23.97 -8.90 16.90
C PRO A 564 -23.03 -8.19 17.89
N LEU A 565 -22.05 -8.91 18.46
CA LEU A 565 -20.99 -8.36 19.31
C LEU A 565 -19.72 -7.99 18.51
N GLY A 566 -19.84 -7.94 17.18
CA GLY A 566 -18.75 -7.53 16.29
C GLY A 566 -18.55 -6.01 16.26
N LYS A 567 -17.34 -5.59 15.87
CA LYS A 567 -16.93 -4.17 15.79
C LYS A 567 -17.91 -3.26 15.04
N GLY A 568 -18.53 -3.76 13.97
CA GLY A 568 -19.49 -2.99 13.15
C GLY A 568 -20.77 -2.60 13.89
N TYR A 569 -21.04 -3.19 15.05
CA TYR A 569 -22.28 -2.99 15.80
C TYR A 569 -22.17 -2.02 16.97
N MET A 570 -20.95 -1.58 17.31
CA MET A 570 -20.68 -0.69 18.45
C MET A 570 -21.48 0.63 18.39
N GLN A 571 -21.58 1.24 17.20
CA GLN A 571 -22.36 2.46 16.99
C GLN A 571 -23.86 2.30 17.33
N TYR A 572 -24.42 1.11 17.11
CA TYR A 572 -25.82 0.84 17.45
C TYR A 572 -25.99 0.64 18.95
N PHE A 573 -24.95 0.15 19.62
CA PHE A 573 -24.92 0.01 21.07
C PHE A 573 -24.85 1.37 21.78
N GLU A 574 -23.99 2.27 21.29
CA GLU A 574 -23.88 3.65 21.79
C GLU A 574 -25.19 4.45 21.61
N ARG A 575 -25.90 4.21 20.50
CA ARG A 575 -27.22 4.83 20.23
C ARG A 575 -28.37 4.17 21.00
N GLY A 576 -28.12 3.12 21.77
CA GLY A 576 -29.15 2.35 22.50
C GLY A 576 -30.04 1.47 21.62
N ILE A 577 -29.79 1.41 20.31
CA ILE A 577 -30.54 0.58 19.36
C ILE A 577 -30.22 -0.90 19.60
N LEU A 578 -28.94 -1.26 19.73
CA LEU A 578 -28.55 -2.59 20.22
C LEU A 578 -28.32 -2.48 21.72
N SER A 579 -29.06 -3.22 22.55
CA SER A 579 -28.91 -3.15 24.00
C SER A 579 -28.91 -4.54 24.64
N SER A 580 -28.77 -4.59 25.96
CA SER A 580 -28.67 -5.81 26.76
C SER A 580 -29.27 -5.56 28.12
N GLN A 581 -29.83 -6.61 28.74
CA GLN A 581 -30.23 -6.56 30.13
C GLN A 581 -29.04 -6.41 31.10
N TYR A 582 -27.83 -6.81 30.67
CA TYR A 582 -26.63 -6.80 31.50
C TYR A 582 -25.62 -5.78 30.97
N GLU A 583 -25.03 -4.99 31.86
CA GLU A 583 -23.91 -4.09 31.50
C GLU A 583 -22.71 -4.84 30.93
N LEU A 584 -22.60 -6.14 31.20
CA LEU A 584 -21.57 -7.01 30.65
C LEU A 584 -21.52 -6.99 29.13
N ALA A 585 -22.66 -6.83 28.42
CA ALA A 585 -22.65 -6.77 26.96
C ALA A 585 -21.90 -5.55 26.44
N LYS A 586 -22.06 -4.41 27.13
CA LYS A 586 -21.30 -3.19 26.83
C LYS A 586 -19.81 -3.44 27.06
N GLN A 587 -19.46 -3.99 28.21
CA GLN A 587 -18.07 -4.33 28.56
C GLN A 587 -17.44 -5.32 27.57
N ALA A 588 -18.20 -6.31 27.11
CA ALA A 588 -17.77 -7.30 26.11
C ALA A 588 -17.56 -6.67 24.71
N LEU A 589 -18.44 -5.76 24.30
CA LEU A 589 -18.28 -4.97 23.07
C LEU A 589 -17.07 -4.04 23.14
N ASP A 590 -16.92 -3.32 24.24
CA ASP A 590 -15.80 -2.44 24.51
C ASP A 590 -14.48 -3.21 24.55
N MET A 591 -14.46 -4.39 25.18
CA MET A 591 -13.33 -5.32 25.15
C MET A 591 -13.02 -5.77 23.72
N ASN A 592 -14.01 -6.19 22.93
CA ASN A 592 -13.79 -6.64 21.55
C ASN A 592 -13.25 -5.51 20.68
N ALA A 593 -13.78 -4.31 20.83
CA ALA A 593 -13.31 -3.15 20.10
C ALA A 593 -11.90 -2.74 20.52
N SER A 594 -11.62 -2.73 21.82
CA SER A 594 -10.33 -2.33 22.38
C SER A 594 -9.21 -3.32 22.07
N CYS A 595 -9.50 -4.63 22.13
CA CYS A 595 -8.54 -5.68 21.83
C CYS A 595 -8.47 -6.02 20.33
N SER A 596 -9.39 -5.53 19.49
CA SER A 596 -9.44 -5.89 18.05
C SER A 596 -8.13 -5.61 17.31
N TYR A 597 -7.47 -4.51 17.65
CA TYR A 597 -6.17 -4.17 17.07
C TYR A 597 -5.11 -5.19 17.48
N TRP A 598 -4.92 -5.37 18.80
CA TRP A 598 -3.95 -6.32 19.34
C TRP A 598 -4.15 -7.73 18.77
N ILE A 599 -5.36 -8.28 18.78
CA ILE A 599 -5.66 -9.61 18.21
C ILE A 599 -5.20 -9.73 16.75
N SER A 600 -5.33 -8.67 15.95
CA SER A 600 -4.97 -8.69 14.53
C SER A 600 -3.50 -8.42 14.24
N ALA A 601 -2.77 -7.81 15.18
CA ALA A 601 -1.40 -7.34 15.01
C ALA A 601 -0.39 -8.08 15.90
N ARG A 602 -0.84 -8.74 16.97
CA ARG A 602 -0.05 -9.39 18.01
C ARG A 602 1.02 -10.29 17.43
N ASP A 603 0.66 -11.26 16.58
CA ASP A 603 1.64 -12.21 16.04
C ASP A 603 2.74 -11.51 15.21
N ARG A 604 2.38 -10.44 14.50
CA ARG A 604 3.33 -9.65 13.71
C ARG A 604 4.24 -8.76 14.57
N ILE A 605 3.71 -8.22 15.68
CA ILE A 605 4.44 -7.39 16.65
C ILE A 605 5.40 -8.26 17.48
N MET A 606 4.89 -9.38 18.01
CA MET A 606 5.66 -10.32 18.81
C MET A 606 6.75 -11.03 17.99
N GLY A 607 6.52 -11.20 16.68
CA GLY A 607 7.49 -11.78 15.76
C GLY A 607 8.58 -10.82 15.26
N GLN A 608 8.61 -9.56 15.72
CA GLN A 608 9.68 -8.63 15.34
C GLN A 608 11.03 -9.09 15.92
N ILE A 609 12.09 -8.96 15.12
CA ILE A 609 13.44 -9.29 15.54
C ILE A 609 14.05 -8.04 16.15
N VAL A 610 14.31 -8.09 17.45
CA VAL A 610 15.02 -7.06 18.18
C VAL A 610 16.42 -7.58 18.49
N VAL A 611 17.43 -6.80 18.15
CA VAL A 611 18.82 -7.08 18.50
C VAL A 611 19.32 -5.93 19.35
N TYR A 612 19.80 -6.26 20.55
CA TYR A 612 20.42 -5.30 21.45
C TYR A 612 21.95 -5.33 21.31
N GLU A 613 22.61 -4.19 21.50
CA GLU A 613 24.07 -4.07 21.31
C GLU A 613 24.87 -5.02 22.21
N ASP A 614 24.38 -5.25 23.43
CA ASP A 614 24.95 -6.17 24.42
C ASP A 614 24.92 -7.64 23.99
N GLN A 615 23.99 -8.02 23.10
CA GLN A 615 23.88 -9.37 22.55
C GLN A 615 24.88 -9.61 21.40
N VAL A 616 25.36 -8.54 20.78
CA VAL A 616 26.24 -8.56 19.61
C VAL A 616 27.71 -8.42 20.02
N GLN A 617 28.01 -7.60 21.02
CA GLN A 617 29.37 -7.42 21.55
C GLN A 617 29.74 -8.55 22.54
N ARG A 618 30.36 -9.62 22.03
CA ARG A 618 31.04 -10.75 22.73
C ARG A 618 30.83 -10.89 24.26
N GLY A 619 30.11 -11.94 24.65
CA GLY A 619 30.48 -12.83 25.76
C GLY A 619 30.54 -12.26 27.19
N GLY A 620 30.04 -11.06 27.46
CA GLY A 620 29.90 -10.54 28.82
C GLY A 620 28.79 -11.28 29.56
N ASP A 621 29.08 -11.73 30.79
CA ASP A 621 28.05 -12.07 31.77
C ASP A 621 26.93 -11.04 31.75
N LYS A 622 25.68 -11.47 32.00
CA LYS A 622 24.50 -10.61 32.17
C LYS A 622 24.80 -9.47 33.16
N SER A 623 25.38 -8.37 32.69
CA SER A 623 25.54 -7.18 33.49
C SER A 623 24.15 -6.58 33.65
N GLU A 624 23.83 -6.17 34.88
CA GLU A 624 22.57 -5.56 35.26
C GLU A 624 22.06 -4.60 34.18
N ALA A 625 20.77 -4.76 33.83
CA ALA A 625 20.10 -3.96 32.82
C ALA A 625 20.31 -2.47 33.12
N SER A 626 21.23 -1.83 32.39
CA SER A 626 21.37 -0.38 32.45
C SER A 626 20.09 0.26 31.92
N GLU A 627 19.66 1.38 32.49
CA GLU A 627 18.47 2.13 32.07
C GLU A 627 18.53 2.61 30.60
N ASN A 628 19.67 2.45 29.91
CA ASN A 628 19.91 2.88 28.54
C ASN A 628 20.30 1.72 27.61
N ARG A 629 19.64 0.56 27.73
CA ARG A 629 19.89 -0.57 26.82
C ARG A 629 19.40 -0.22 25.40
N LEU A 630 20.31 -0.09 24.44
CA LEU A 630 20.00 0.23 23.05
C LEU A 630 19.84 -1.04 22.22
N GLY A 631 18.79 -1.09 21.40
CA GLY A 631 18.59 -2.12 20.41
C GLY A 631 17.92 -1.58 19.16
N PHE A 632 17.87 -2.42 18.13
CA PHE A 632 17.30 -2.04 16.85
C PHE A 632 16.40 -3.13 16.29
N ILE A 633 15.37 -2.67 15.58
CA ILE A 633 14.53 -3.45 14.70
C ILE A 633 14.88 -3.04 13.28
N LEU A 634 15.06 -4.03 12.41
CA LEU A 634 15.23 -3.82 10.97
C LEU A 634 13.93 -4.19 10.26
N PRO A 635 13.10 -3.21 9.86
CA PRO A 635 11.88 -3.49 9.10
C PRO A 635 12.19 -4.27 7.82
N GLN A 636 11.45 -5.34 7.57
CA GLN A 636 11.60 -6.17 6.36
C GLN A 636 10.82 -5.55 5.19
N VAL A 637 11.17 -4.30 4.86
CA VAL A 637 10.52 -3.55 3.80
C VAL A 637 10.85 -4.16 2.45
N ILE A 638 9.82 -4.34 1.62
CA ILE A 638 9.93 -4.63 0.19
C ILE A 638 9.81 -3.27 -0.52
N PRO A 639 10.91 -2.65 -0.99
CA PRO A 639 10.87 -1.27 -1.50
C PRO A 639 9.85 -1.02 -2.61
N MET A 640 9.63 -2.00 -3.51
CA MET A 640 8.58 -1.95 -4.53
C MET A 640 7.68 -3.19 -4.44
N GLY A 641 6.84 -3.26 -3.40
CA GLY A 641 5.98 -4.43 -3.14
C GLY A 641 4.62 -4.41 -3.83
N THR A 642 4.22 -3.31 -4.45
CA THR A 642 2.97 -3.20 -5.23
C THR A 642 3.23 -2.81 -6.69
N ILE A 643 2.25 -3.04 -7.58
CA ILE A 643 2.33 -2.58 -8.98
C ILE A 643 2.48 -1.05 -9.12
N THR A 644 2.11 -0.29 -8.08
CA THR A 644 2.31 1.16 -8.03
C THR A 644 3.71 1.54 -7.58
N ARG A 645 4.58 0.55 -7.32
CA ARG A 645 5.94 0.65 -6.77
C ARG A 645 6.00 1.11 -5.31
N ARG A 646 4.88 1.06 -4.58
CA ARG A 646 4.88 1.39 -3.14
C ARG A 646 5.58 0.30 -2.35
N ALA A 647 6.27 0.74 -1.30
CA ALA A 647 6.85 -0.14 -0.32
C ALA A 647 5.75 -0.94 0.42
N VAL A 648 6.06 -2.19 0.77
CA VAL A 648 5.17 -3.06 1.55
C VAL A 648 5.95 -3.66 2.71
N GLU A 649 5.35 -3.62 3.88
CA GLU A 649 5.81 -4.30 5.09
C GLU A 649 4.58 -4.55 5.99
N ASN A 650 4.57 -5.68 6.70
CA ASN A 650 3.34 -6.19 7.31
C ASN A 650 3.00 -5.56 8.68
N THR A 651 3.97 -4.92 9.35
CA THR A 651 3.82 -4.39 10.71
C THR A 651 3.83 -2.86 10.73
N TRP A 652 4.97 -2.26 10.40
CA TRP A 652 5.29 -0.84 10.49
C TRP A 652 4.58 0.00 9.45
N LEU A 653 4.48 -0.49 8.21
CA LEU A 653 3.76 0.19 7.12
C LEU A 653 2.22 0.03 7.24
N THR A 654 1.75 -0.73 8.24
CA THR A 654 0.32 -0.85 8.57
C THR A 654 0.01 -0.43 10.01
N ALA A 655 1.01 0.07 10.74
CA ALA A 655 0.90 0.41 12.15
C ALA A 655 -0.12 1.54 12.34
N SER A 656 -1.08 1.32 13.25
CA SER A 656 -2.06 2.35 13.57
C SER A 656 -1.51 3.35 14.58
N ASN A 657 -2.03 4.57 14.56
CA ASN A 657 -1.75 5.55 15.61
C ASN A 657 -2.35 5.11 16.95
N ALA A 658 -1.78 5.64 18.04
CA ALA A 658 -2.28 5.44 19.40
C ALA A 658 -3.74 5.89 19.52
N LYS A 659 -4.57 5.03 20.12
CA LYS A 659 -5.98 5.31 20.42
C LYS A 659 -6.27 4.96 21.86
N ALA A 660 -6.86 5.91 22.58
CA ALA A 660 -7.20 5.78 24.01
C ALA A 660 -8.05 4.55 24.35
N ASN A 661 -8.82 4.04 23.38
CA ASN A 661 -9.67 2.87 23.55
C ASN A 661 -9.08 1.58 22.96
N ARG A 662 -7.81 1.50 22.54
CA ARG A 662 -7.24 0.30 21.90
C ARG A 662 -5.94 -0.17 22.55
N VAL A 663 -5.93 -1.43 22.99
CA VAL A 663 -4.77 -2.10 23.56
C VAL A 663 -3.68 -2.24 22.51
N GLY A 664 -2.44 -1.88 22.87
CA GLY A 664 -1.24 -1.99 22.06
C GLY A 664 -1.16 -1.02 20.87
N SER A 665 -2.11 -0.10 20.71
CA SER A 665 -2.13 0.83 19.56
C SER A 665 -1.03 1.89 19.59
N GLU A 666 -0.34 2.04 20.71
CA GLU A 666 0.83 2.90 20.93
C GLU A 666 2.13 2.40 20.27
N LEU A 667 2.07 1.30 19.49
CA LEU A 667 3.22 0.63 18.87
C LEU A 667 4.27 1.58 18.29
N LYS A 668 3.85 2.56 17.47
CA LYS A 668 4.79 3.52 16.84
C LYS A 668 5.63 4.24 17.90
N ALA A 669 5.00 4.70 18.98
CA ALA A 669 5.66 5.49 20.02
C ALA A 669 6.64 4.68 20.89
N MET A 670 6.64 3.35 20.75
CA MET A 670 7.63 2.49 21.40
C MET A 670 8.97 2.47 20.65
N ILE A 671 8.99 2.96 19.40
CA ILE A 671 10.23 3.30 18.71
C ILE A 671 10.72 4.64 19.27
N LYS A 672 11.91 4.61 19.86
CA LYS A 672 12.49 5.74 20.59
C LYS A 672 13.87 6.04 20.07
N ALA A 673 14.12 7.32 19.80
CA ALA A 673 15.44 7.77 19.44
C ALA A 673 16.42 7.52 20.61
N PRO A 674 17.64 7.05 20.35
CA PRO A 674 18.65 6.92 21.39
C PRO A 674 19.03 8.30 21.97
N PRO A 675 19.62 8.36 23.18
CA PRO A 675 20.09 9.61 23.75
C PRO A 675 21.00 10.39 22.79
N GLY A 676 20.74 11.69 22.62
CA GLY A 676 21.45 12.56 21.68
C GLY A 676 20.93 12.53 20.25
N TYR A 677 19.82 11.83 20.00
CA TYR A 677 19.15 11.77 18.70
C TYR A 677 17.66 12.11 18.82
N SER A 678 17.11 12.57 17.70
CA SER A 678 15.70 12.85 17.49
C SER A 678 15.26 12.35 16.12
N PHE A 679 14.00 11.98 15.98
CA PHE A 679 13.36 11.80 14.69
C PHE A 679 13.03 13.17 14.10
N VAL A 680 13.44 13.41 12.86
CA VAL A 680 13.07 14.58 12.06
C VAL A 680 12.34 14.10 10.82
N GLY A 681 11.17 14.65 10.53
CA GLY A 681 10.50 14.31 9.29
C GLY A 681 9.18 15.03 9.10
N ALA A 682 8.48 14.72 8.02
CA ALA A 682 7.26 15.41 7.66
C ALA A 682 6.29 14.48 6.90
N ASP A 683 5.02 14.85 6.92
CA ASP A 683 3.97 14.29 6.09
C ASP A 683 3.76 15.18 4.86
N VAL A 684 3.69 14.60 3.66
CA VAL A 684 3.46 15.39 2.44
C VAL A 684 1.96 15.65 2.27
N ASP A 685 1.51 16.84 2.67
CA ASP A 685 0.10 17.21 2.59
C ASP A 685 -0.52 17.01 1.20
N SER A 686 -1.57 16.19 1.17
CA SER A 686 -2.41 15.96 0.00
C SER A 686 -1.60 15.60 -1.26
N GLN A 687 -0.48 14.88 -1.11
CA GLN A 687 0.48 14.58 -2.19
C GLN A 687 -0.20 14.12 -3.49
N GLU A 688 -0.99 13.04 -3.42
CA GLU A 688 -1.67 12.46 -4.58
C GLU A 688 -2.70 13.40 -5.21
N LEU A 689 -3.42 14.16 -4.37
CA LEU A 689 -4.43 15.11 -4.82
C LEU A 689 -3.79 16.30 -5.52
N TRP A 690 -2.66 16.80 -5.00
CA TRP A 690 -1.88 17.86 -5.64
C TRP A 690 -1.31 17.41 -6.99
N ILE A 691 -0.73 16.21 -7.08
CA ILE A 691 -0.25 15.65 -8.36
C ILE A 691 -1.40 15.55 -9.37
N ALA A 692 -2.55 15.02 -8.95
CA ALA A 692 -3.72 14.91 -9.83
C ALA A 692 -4.21 16.29 -10.30
N SER A 693 -4.22 17.27 -9.40
CA SER A 693 -4.60 18.65 -9.70
C SER A 693 -3.63 19.32 -10.67
N LEU A 694 -2.33 19.14 -10.47
CA LEU A 694 -1.27 19.66 -11.33
C LEU A 694 -1.38 19.11 -12.77
N VAL A 695 -1.68 17.81 -12.91
CA VAL A 695 -1.95 17.20 -14.22
C VAL A 695 -3.18 17.83 -14.91
N GLY A 696 -4.20 18.19 -14.14
CA GLY A 696 -5.38 18.90 -14.66
C GLY A 696 -5.14 20.38 -14.98
N ASP A 697 -4.12 20.99 -14.37
CA ASP A 697 -3.71 22.38 -14.60
C ASP A 697 -2.84 22.54 -15.85
N ALA A 698 -2.14 21.47 -16.26
CA ALA A 698 -1.25 21.46 -17.42
C ALA A 698 -1.87 22.06 -18.71
N PRO A 699 -3.14 21.78 -19.09
CA PRO A 699 -3.77 22.40 -20.27
C PRO A 699 -3.90 23.93 -20.20
N PHE A 700 -3.91 24.52 -19.00
CA PHE A 700 -4.00 25.96 -18.80
C PHE A 700 -2.63 26.63 -18.64
N GLN A 701 -1.55 25.85 -18.51
CA GLN A 701 -0.18 26.32 -18.30
C GLN A 701 0.02 27.17 -17.04
N ILE A 702 -0.93 27.13 -16.09
CA ILE A 702 -0.87 27.86 -14.83
C ILE A 702 -1.36 26.98 -13.68
N HIS A 703 -0.75 27.13 -12.50
CA HIS A 703 -1.24 26.51 -11.27
C HIS A 703 -2.61 27.04 -10.86
N GLY A 704 -3.51 26.14 -10.45
CA GLY A 704 -4.88 26.47 -10.08
C GLY A 704 -5.76 26.83 -11.28
N GLY A 705 -5.30 26.57 -12.51
CA GLY A 705 -6.04 26.87 -13.73
C GLY A 705 -7.38 26.14 -13.83
N ASN A 706 -7.46 24.94 -13.25
CA ASN A 706 -8.68 24.15 -13.15
C ASN A 706 -9.33 24.26 -11.75
N ALA A 707 -10.63 23.95 -11.65
CA ALA A 707 -11.38 24.10 -10.40
C ALA A 707 -10.82 23.24 -9.24
N ILE A 708 -10.43 21.99 -9.46
CA ILE A 708 -9.86 21.15 -8.40
C ILE A 708 -8.45 21.62 -7.98
N GLY A 709 -7.63 22.11 -8.92
CA GLY A 709 -6.35 22.76 -8.62
C GLY A 709 -6.52 24.00 -7.78
N PHE A 710 -7.45 24.88 -8.14
CA PHE A 710 -7.75 26.07 -7.34
C PHE A 710 -8.25 25.71 -5.93
N MET A 711 -9.19 24.76 -5.82
CA MET A 711 -9.69 24.28 -4.52
C MET A 711 -8.59 23.61 -3.67
N CYS A 712 -7.59 22.98 -4.29
CA CYS A 712 -6.48 22.34 -3.60
C CYS A 712 -5.46 23.35 -3.06
N LEU A 713 -5.21 24.43 -3.80
CA LEU A 713 -4.17 25.43 -3.49
C LEU A 713 -4.69 26.59 -2.64
N GLU A 714 -5.91 27.07 -2.93
CA GLU A 714 -6.52 28.28 -2.34
C GLU A 714 -7.81 27.99 -1.56
N GLY A 715 -8.33 26.76 -1.62
CA GLY A 715 -9.61 26.42 -0.99
C GLY A 715 -9.63 26.66 0.53
N SER A 716 -10.69 27.33 1.00
CA SER A 716 -10.88 27.66 2.42
C SER A 716 -12.02 26.84 3.02
N LYS A 717 -11.78 26.33 4.24
CA LYS A 717 -12.82 25.69 5.06
C LYS A 717 -13.88 26.70 5.51
N ALA A 718 -13.47 27.93 5.84
CA ALA A 718 -14.38 28.96 6.34
C ALA A 718 -15.36 29.42 5.27
N GLU A 719 -14.89 29.55 4.03
CA GLU A 719 -15.71 29.96 2.88
C GLU A 719 -16.42 28.79 2.20
N GLY A 720 -16.18 27.55 2.66
CA GLY A 720 -16.72 26.33 2.08
C GLY A 720 -16.23 26.07 0.65
N THR A 721 -15.15 26.71 0.23
CA THR A 721 -14.55 26.57 -1.12
C THR A 721 -13.61 25.37 -1.21
N ASP A 722 -13.21 24.76 -0.10
CA ASP A 722 -12.41 23.53 -0.12
C ASP A 722 -13.19 22.32 -0.65
N LEU A 723 -12.47 21.39 -1.28
CA LEU A 723 -13.01 20.18 -1.90
C LEU A 723 -13.94 19.38 -1.00
N HIS A 724 -13.59 19.24 0.29
CA HIS A 724 -14.36 18.44 1.23
C HIS A 724 -15.64 19.16 1.64
N SER A 725 -15.61 20.48 1.83
CA SER A 725 -16.81 21.27 2.15
C SER A 725 -17.80 21.31 0.98
N ARG A 726 -17.31 21.47 -0.27
CA ARG A 726 -18.17 21.38 -1.47
C ARG A 726 -18.86 20.01 -1.57
N SER A 727 -18.11 18.93 -1.38
CA SER A 727 -18.67 17.57 -1.43
C SER A 727 -19.66 17.31 -0.29
N ALA A 728 -19.36 17.80 0.92
CA ALA A 728 -20.24 17.71 2.08
C ALA A 728 -21.57 18.42 1.84
N SER A 729 -21.54 19.62 1.23
CA SER A 729 -22.73 20.38 0.86
C SER A 729 -23.63 19.63 -0.12
N ILE A 730 -23.05 19.03 -1.18
CA ILE A 730 -23.81 18.23 -2.17
C ILE A 730 -24.42 16.97 -1.54
N LEU A 731 -23.66 16.30 -0.66
CA LEU A 731 -24.07 15.04 -0.04
C LEU A 731 -25.00 15.21 1.17
N GLY A 732 -25.04 16.41 1.77
CA GLY A 732 -25.75 16.65 3.03
C GLY A 732 -25.15 15.91 4.22
N ILE A 733 -23.82 15.79 4.28
CA ILE A 733 -23.08 15.10 5.35
C ILE A 733 -22.04 16.02 6.00
N SER A 734 -21.41 15.58 7.08
CA SER A 734 -20.33 16.34 7.71
C SER A 734 -19.09 16.41 6.81
N ARG A 735 -18.25 17.45 6.98
CA ARG A 735 -16.98 17.57 6.25
C ARG A 735 -16.04 16.37 6.51
N ASN A 736 -16.03 15.83 7.73
CA ASN A 736 -15.17 14.69 8.07
C ASN A 736 -15.63 13.41 7.36
N ASP A 737 -16.94 13.17 7.26
CA ASP A 737 -17.48 12.06 6.48
C ASP A 737 -17.22 12.26 4.98
N ALA A 738 -17.36 13.50 4.49
CA ALA A 738 -17.04 13.86 3.11
C ALA A 738 -15.55 13.71 2.77
N LYS A 739 -14.65 13.88 3.74
CA LYS A 739 -13.22 13.56 3.58
C LYS A 739 -13.05 12.07 3.28
N VAL A 740 -13.58 11.19 4.14
CA VAL A 740 -13.54 9.73 3.93
C VAL A 740 -14.17 9.34 2.59
N PHE A 741 -15.28 9.99 2.24
CA PHE A 741 -15.96 9.77 0.98
C PHE A 741 -15.12 10.17 -0.25
N ASN A 742 -14.49 11.34 -0.22
CA ASN A 742 -13.71 11.87 -1.34
C ASN A 742 -12.49 11.02 -1.66
N TYR A 743 -11.79 10.51 -0.64
CA TYR A 743 -10.69 9.57 -0.85
C TYR A 743 -11.16 8.36 -1.65
N GLY A 744 -12.29 7.73 -1.29
CA GLY A 744 -12.83 6.62 -2.08
C GLY A 744 -13.25 7.01 -3.51
N ARG A 745 -13.85 8.19 -3.67
CA ARG A 745 -14.42 8.69 -4.93
C ARG A 745 -13.36 8.99 -6.00
N ILE A 746 -12.29 9.69 -5.62
CA ILE A 746 -11.25 10.14 -6.55
C ILE A 746 -10.54 8.93 -7.16
N TYR A 747 -10.31 7.88 -6.37
CA TYR A 747 -9.68 6.62 -6.82
C TYR A 747 -10.63 5.62 -7.48
N GLY A 748 -11.68 6.12 -8.14
CA GLY A 748 -12.48 5.30 -9.06
C GLY A 748 -13.62 4.50 -8.43
N ALA A 749 -14.04 4.82 -7.21
CA ALA A 749 -15.33 4.31 -6.73
C ALA A 749 -16.45 4.75 -7.69
N GLY A 750 -17.42 3.86 -7.90
CA GLY A 750 -18.59 4.13 -8.73
C GLY A 750 -19.76 4.68 -7.91
N VAL A 751 -20.83 5.09 -8.61
CA VAL A 751 -22.09 5.56 -8.02
C VAL A 751 -22.67 4.58 -6.99
N LYS A 752 -22.58 3.27 -7.25
CA LYS A 752 -23.10 2.23 -6.35
C LYS A 752 -22.38 2.23 -5.00
N PHE A 753 -21.05 2.29 -5.01
CA PHE A 753 -20.25 2.36 -3.78
C PHE A 753 -20.53 3.65 -3.02
N ALA A 754 -20.56 4.78 -3.73
CA ALA A 754 -20.93 6.08 -3.17
C ALA A 754 -22.30 6.07 -2.50
N ALA A 755 -23.33 5.49 -3.14
CA ALA A 755 -24.66 5.37 -2.56
C ALA A 755 -24.68 4.47 -1.30
N THR A 756 -23.92 3.36 -1.31
CA THR A 756 -23.78 2.49 -0.13
C THR A 756 -23.10 3.22 1.02
N LEU A 757 -22.00 3.94 0.76
CA LEU A 757 -21.26 4.67 1.77
C LEU A 757 -22.07 5.85 2.34
N LEU A 758 -22.76 6.59 1.47
CA LEU A 758 -23.67 7.66 1.89
C LEU A 758 -24.76 7.16 2.83
N ARG A 759 -25.31 5.96 2.58
CA ARG A 759 -26.31 5.34 3.45
C ARG A 759 -25.75 4.94 4.82
N GLN A 760 -24.45 4.65 4.90
CA GLN A 760 -23.80 4.38 6.19
C GLN A 760 -23.72 5.66 7.04
N PHE A 761 -23.39 6.80 6.41
CA PHE A 761 -23.33 8.10 7.10
C PHE A 761 -24.71 8.67 7.41
N ASN A 762 -25.69 8.47 6.52
CA ASN A 762 -27.05 8.92 6.71
C ASN A 762 -28.07 7.77 6.47
N PRO A 763 -28.36 6.96 7.50
CA PRO A 763 -29.27 5.82 7.39
C PRO A 763 -30.74 6.18 7.13
N SER A 764 -31.12 7.46 7.26
CA SER A 764 -32.50 7.91 7.02
C SER A 764 -32.82 8.05 5.52
N LEU A 765 -31.80 8.09 4.65
CA LEU A 765 -31.98 8.20 3.21
C LEU A 765 -32.41 6.87 2.59
N THR A 766 -33.47 6.91 1.78
CA THR A 766 -33.93 5.76 0.99
C THR A 766 -32.92 5.39 -0.09
N GLU A 767 -33.05 4.17 -0.64
CA GLU A 767 -32.13 3.73 -1.69
C GLU A 767 -32.14 4.64 -2.92
N LYS A 768 -33.33 5.02 -3.38
CA LYS A 768 -33.49 5.93 -4.50
C LYS A 768 -32.83 7.29 -4.23
N GLN A 769 -33.08 7.88 -3.06
CA GLN A 769 -32.45 9.15 -2.67
C GLN A 769 -30.93 9.04 -2.64
N THR A 770 -30.36 7.99 -2.02
CA THR A 770 -28.90 7.81 -1.98
C THR A 770 -28.28 7.65 -3.37
N GLN A 771 -28.97 6.95 -4.29
CA GLN A 771 -28.51 6.82 -5.67
C GLN A 771 -28.58 8.14 -6.43
N ASP A 772 -29.66 8.91 -6.25
CA ASP A 772 -29.85 10.19 -6.95
C ASP A 772 -28.85 11.25 -6.43
N THR A 773 -28.63 11.34 -5.12
CA THR A 773 -27.59 12.22 -4.53
C THR A 773 -26.19 11.81 -4.99
N ALA A 774 -25.89 10.51 -5.04
CA ALA A 774 -24.60 10.03 -5.55
C ALA A 774 -24.42 10.38 -7.04
N LYS A 775 -25.45 10.18 -7.88
CA LYS A 775 -25.40 10.59 -9.30
C LYS A 775 -25.19 12.10 -9.44
N ASN A 776 -25.87 12.90 -8.63
CA ASN A 776 -25.71 14.35 -8.61
C ASN A 776 -24.26 14.74 -8.28
N LEU A 777 -23.65 14.12 -7.27
CA LEU A 777 -22.26 14.36 -6.93
C LEU A 777 -21.31 14.06 -8.10
N TYR A 778 -21.43 12.89 -8.74
CA TYR A 778 -20.57 12.56 -9.90
C TYR A 778 -20.81 13.51 -11.08
N LYS A 779 -22.04 13.97 -11.28
CA LYS A 779 -22.38 14.94 -12.33
C LYS A 779 -21.75 16.31 -12.06
N GLU A 780 -21.80 16.81 -10.83
CA GLU A 780 -21.19 18.11 -10.45
C GLU A 780 -19.66 18.04 -10.41
N THR A 781 -19.09 16.89 -10.04
CA THR A 781 -17.63 16.70 -9.93
C THR A 781 -17.01 16.24 -11.24
N LYS A 782 -17.26 15.00 -11.68
CA LYS A 782 -16.70 14.47 -12.93
C LYS A 782 -17.30 15.09 -14.18
N GLY A 783 -18.53 15.59 -14.11
CA GLY A 783 -19.22 16.16 -15.27
C GLY A 783 -20.01 15.13 -16.08
N THR A 784 -20.33 15.50 -17.32
CA THR A 784 -21.11 14.69 -18.26
C THR A 784 -20.19 14.04 -19.29
N ARG A 785 -20.24 12.71 -19.41
CA ARG A 785 -19.48 11.97 -20.42
C ARG A 785 -20.09 12.16 -21.81
N THR A 786 -19.31 12.65 -22.76
CA THR A 786 -19.72 13.04 -24.12
C THR A 786 -18.84 12.36 -25.16
N SER A 787 -19.40 11.97 -26.31
CA SER A 787 -18.63 11.38 -27.42
C SER A 787 -18.83 12.19 -28.70
N ARG A 788 -17.78 12.84 -29.18
CA ARG A 788 -17.77 13.69 -30.39
C ARG A 788 -16.41 13.58 -31.10
N ARG A 789 -16.32 12.75 -32.14
CA ARG A 789 -15.08 12.47 -32.89
C ARG A 789 -14.37 13.70 -33.49
N LEU A 790 -15.11 14.78 -33.76
CA LEU A 790 -14.53 16.05 -34.22
C LEU A 790 -13.70 16.76 -33.13
N LEU A 791 -13.98 16.48 -31.86
CA LEU A 791 -13.33 17.11 -30.70
C LEU A 791 -12.33 16.17 -30.04
N SER A 792 -12.67 14.88 -29.90
CA SER A 792 -11.76 13.84 -29.39
C SER A 792 -12.15 12.48 -29.97
N GLU A 793 -11.14 11.63 -30.23
CA GLU A 793 -11.34 10.27 -30.72
C GLU A 793 -12.06 9.38 -29.69
N THR A 794 -11.86 9.67 -28.40
CA THR A 794 -12.45 8.94 -27.28
C THR A 794 -13.52 9.78 -26.56
N PRO A 795 -14.45 9.14 -25.83
CA PRO A 795 -15.39 9.87 -25.00
C PRO A 795 -14.68 10.65 -23.90
N PHE A 796 -15.09 11.88 -23.64
CA PHE A 796 -14.49 12.79 -22.66
C PHE A 796 -15.55 13.36 -21.69
N TRP A 797 -15.10 13.83 -20.55
CA TRP A 797 -15.89 14.48 -19.50
C TRP A 797 -15.94 16.00 -19.70
N ARG A 798 -17.07 16.62 -19.37
CA ARG A 798 -17.22 18.09 -19.43
C ARG A 798 -18.16 18.65 -18.37
N GLY A 799 -17.92 19.91 -18.00
CA GLY A 799 -18.83 20.73 -17.18
C GLY A 799 -18.81 20.47 -15.67
N GLY A 800 -18.03 19.50 -15.20
CA GLY A 800 -17.77 19.25 -13.77
C GLY A 800 -16.42 19.78 -13.31
N THR A 801 -16.25 19.98 -12.00
CA THR A 801 -15.03 20.54 -11.37
C THR A 801 -13.76 19.71 -11.59
N GLU A 802 -13.88 18.44 -11.95
CA GLU A 802 -12.78 17.49 -12.11
C GLU A 802 -12.64 16.97 -13.54
N SER A 803 -13.43 17.51 -14.48
CA SER A 803 -13.51 17.03 -15.86
C SER A 803 -12.12 16.97 -16.51
N PHE A 804 -11.33 18.03 -16.35
CA PHE A 804 -9.96 18.13 -16.88
C PHE A 804 -9.04 17.04 -16.33
N VAL A 805 -9.05 16.83 -15.02
CA VAL A 805 -8.25 15.80 -14.35
C VAL A 805 -8.64 14.40 -14.87
N PHE A 806 -9.93 14.07 -14.90
CA PHE A 806 -10.36 12.75 -15.38
C PHE A 806 -10.10 12.52 -16.85
N ASN A 807 -10.20 13.55 -17.69
CA ASN A 807 -9.84 13.45 -19.11
C ASN A 807 -8.35 13.15 -19.27
N LYS A 808 -7.49 13.89 -18.55
CA LYS A 808 -6.05 13.64 -18.58
C LYS A 808 -5.67 12.28 -18.02
N LEU A 809 -6.28 11.85 -16.92
CA LEU A 809 -6.02 10.53 -16.36
C LEU A 809 -6.53 9.38 -17.25
N GLU A 810 -7.67 9.53 -17.91
CA GLU A 810 -8.13 8.57 -18.93
C GLU A 810 -7.19 8.55 -20.14
N GLU A 811 -6.70 9.70 -20.59
CA GLU A 811 -5.70 9.80 -21.67
C GLU A 811 -4.38 9.09 -21.30
N PHE A 812 -3.87 9.32 -20.10
CA PHE A 812 -2.73 8.57 -19.53
C PHE A 812 -2.98 7.07 -19.52
N ALA A 813 -4.16 6.67 -19.04
CA ALA A 813 -4.51 5.28 -18.93
C ALA A 813 -4.76 4.63 -20.30
N ASP A 814 -5.10 5.37 -21.36
CA ASP A 814 -5.30 4.80 -22.70
C ASP A 814 -3.99 4.58 -23.47
N GLN A 815 -2.86 5.17 -23.03
CA GLN A 815 -1.55 4.95 -23.65
C GLN A 815 -1.17 3.47 -23.72
N GLU A 816 -0.35 3.11 -24.70
CA GLU A 816 0.16 1.74 -24.84
C GLU A 816 1.00 1.33 -23.62
N ARG A 817 1.94 2.20 -23.25
CA ARG A 817 2.82 2.06 -22.07
C ARG A 817 2.73 3.34 -21.23
N PRO A 818 1.72 3.46 -20.35
CA PRO A 818 1.61 4.58 -19.41
C PRO A 818 2.90 4.77 -18.62
N ARG A 819 3.31 6.03 -18.45
CA ARG A 819 4.48 6.43 -17.69
C ARG A 819 4.13 7.56 -16.72
N THR A 820 4.81 7.60 -15.58
CA THR A 820 4.68 8.71 -14.63
C THR A 820 5.25 10.01 -15.22
N PRO A 821 4.65 11.18 -14.93
CA PRO A 821 5.08 12.46 -15.49
C PRO A 821 6.46 12.91 -14.98
N ALA A 822 6.81 12.61 -13.72
CA ALA A 822 8.04 13.09 -13.11
C ALA A 822 9.27 12.27 -13.52
N LEU A 823 9.34 10.96 -13.21
CA LEU A 823 10.54 10.14 -13.49
C LEU A 823 10.39 9.24 -14.72
N GLY A 824 9.24 9.23 -15.39
CA GLY A 824 9.01 8.39 -16.57
C GLY A 824 8.93 6.89 -16.27
N ALA A 825 8.60 6.50 -15.02
CA ALA A 825 8.46 5.11 -14.63
C ALA A 825 7.22 4.49 -15.30
N GLY A 826 7.38 3.33 -15.93
CA GLY A 826 6.35 2.63 -16.69
C GLY A 826 5.50 1.68 -15.84
N ILE A 827 4.28 1.42 -16.32
CA ILE A 827 3.40 0.39 -15.73
C ILE A 827 3.94 -1.02 -16.01
N THR A 828 3.62 -1.97 -15.12
CA THR A 828 3.87 -3.41 -15.30
C THR A 828 3.36 -3.91 -16.66
N GLU A 829 4.08 -4.86 -17.28
CA GLU A 829 3.71 -5.45 -18.56
C GLU A 829 2.28 -6.01 -18.54
N ALA A 830 1.86 -6.61 -17.43
CA ALA A 830 0.53 -7.21 -17.27
C ALA A 830 -0.63 -6.20 -17.41
N LEU A 831 -0.36 -4.89 -17.37
CA LEU A 831 -1.35 -3.82 -17.53
C LEU A 831 -1.06 -2.91 -18.74
N MET A 832 -0.16 -3.33 -19.64
CA MET A 832 0.00 -2.66 -20.93
C MET A 832 -1.22 -2.89 -21.82
N ARG A 833 -1.53 -1.88 -22.64
CA ARG A 833 -2.76 -1.87 -23.44
C ARG A 833 -2.86 -3.04 -24.41
N ARG A 834 -1.75 -3.51 -24.99
CA ARG A 834 -1.70 -4.67 -25.90
C ARG A 834 -2.07 -6.01 -25.26
N PHE A 835 -1.96 -6.15 -23.93
CA PHE A 835 -2.20 -7.41 -23.24
C PHE A 835 -3.55 -7.45 -22.49
N ILE A 836 -4.33 -6.37 -22.55
CA ILE A 836 -5.64 -6.27 -21.90
C ILE A 836 -6.73 -5.90 -22.90
N ASN A 837 -7.93 -6.44 -22.67
CA ASN A 837 -9.11 -6.11 -23.46
C ASN A 837 -9.46 -4.62 -23.36
N LYS A 838 -10.04 -4.04 -24.42
CA LYS A 838 -10.38 -2.60 -24.49
C LYS A 838 -11.31 -2.20 -23.34
N GLY A 839 -10.89 -1.20 -22.56
CA GLY A 839 -11.63 -0.71 -21.40
C GLY A 839 -11.49 -1.56 -20.13
N SER A 840 -10.82 -2.71 -20.19
CA SER A 840 -10.52 -3.51 -18.99
C SER A 840 -9.47 -2.82 -18.11
N PHE A 841 -9.60 -2.98 -16.80
CA PHE A 841 -8.69 -2.42 -15.79
C PHE A 841 -8.44 -0.89 -15.83
N MET A 842 -9.28 -0.12 -16.53
CA MET A 842 -9.14 1.34 -16.68
C MET A 842 -8.97 2.07 -15.34
N THR A 843 -9.81 1.74 -14.35
CA THR A 843 -9.73 2.31 -13.00
C THR A 843 -8.40 1.98 -12.30
N SER A 844 -7.86 0.77 -12.53
CA SER A 844 -6.57 0.36 -11.95
C SER A 844 -5.41 1.13 -12.59
N ARG A 845 -5.47 1.40 -13.90
CA ARG A 845 -4.44 2.16 -14.64
C ARG A 845 -4.47 3.65 -14.28
N ILE A 846 -5.66 4.23 -14.10
CA ILE A 846 -5.83 5.61 -13.59
C ILE A 846 -5.23 5.75 -12.18
N ASN A 847 -5.61 4.84 -11.27
CA ASN A 847 -5.09 4.86 -9.90
C ASN A 847 -3.57 4.65 -9.87
N TRP A 848 -3.04 3.80 -10.75
CA TRP A 848 -1.61 3.57 -10.88
C TRP A 848 -0.86 4.86 -11.26
N ALA A 849 -1.37 5.66 -12.19
CA ALA A 849 -0.68 6.87 -12.65
C ALA A 849 -0.43 7.85 -11.49
N ILE A 850 -1.42 8.08 -10.62
CA ILE A 850 -1.27 8.97 -9.46
C ILE A 850 -0.43 8.33 -8.35
N GLN A 851 -0.75 7.10 -7.95
CA GLN A 851 -0.05 6.46 -6.83
C GLN A 851 1.42 6.21 -7.12
N SER A 852 1.74 5.84 -8.36
CA SER A 852 3.14 5.64 -8.78
C SER A 852 3.88 6.96 -8.93
N SER A 853 3.19 8.05 -9.29
CA SER A 853 3.78 9.39 -9.22
C SER A 853 4.07 9.83 -7.77
N GLY A 854 3.25 9.41 -6.79
CA GLY A 854 3.59 9.61 -5.37
C GLY A 854 4.88 8.90 -4.95
N VAL A 855 5.19 7.75 -5.55
CA VAL A 855 6.46 7.05 -5.32
C VAL A 855 7.64 7.81 -5.95
N ASP A 856 7.46 8.38 -7.14
CA ASP A 856 8.48 9.25 -7.75
C ASP A 856 8.83 10.44 -6.83
N TYR A 857 7.81 11.03 -6.21
CA TYR A 857 7.97 12.10 -5.24
C TYR A 857 8.84 11.65 -4.05
N LEU A 858 8.54 10.49 -3.46
CA LEU A 858 9.33 9.94 -2.36
C LEU A 858 10.80 9.70 -2.77
N HIS A 859 11.03 9.15 -3.97
CA HIS A 859 12.39 8.91 -4.45
C HIS A 859 13.18 10.21 -4.65
N LEU A 860 12.54 11.25 -5.19
CA LEU A 860 13.14 12.57 -5.35
C LEU A 860 13.51 13.19 -3.99
N LEU A 861 12.60 13.12 -3.00
CA LEU A 861 12.88 13.58 -1.64
C LEU A 861 14.09 12.85 -1.03
N ILE A 862 14.14 11.52 -1.12
CA ILE A 862 15.24 10.71 -0.58
C ILE A 862 16.57 11.10 -1.22
N VAL A 863 16.62 11.24 -2.54
CA VAL A 863 17.87 11.58 -3.27
C VAL A 863 18.29 13.03 -3.02
N GLY A 864 17.34 13.96 -2.94
CA GLY A 864 17.61 15.35 -2.55
C GLY A 864 18.18 15.44 -1.14
N MET A 865 17.59 14.70 -0.19
CA MET A 865 18.08 14.61 1.18
C MET A 865 19.46 13.96 1.27
N ASP A 866 19.71 12.85 0.58
CA ASP A 866 21.03 12.21 0.53
C ASP A 866 22.13 13.18 0.07
N TYR A 867 21.85 13.95 -0.98
CA TYR A 867 22.78 14.99 -1.45
C TYR A 867 23.02 16.07 -0.39
N LEU A 868 21.96 16.63 0.20
CA LEU A 868 22.07 17.69 1.21
C LEU A 868 22.79 17.22 2.48
N ILE A 869 22.48 16.00 2.93
CA ILE A 869 23.12 15.35 4.07
C ILE A 869 24.63 15.28 3.86
N ARG A 870 25.07 14.81 2.69
CA ARG A 870 26.49 14.70 2.34
C ARG A 870 27.16 16.05 2.13
N GLN A 871 26.50 17.00 1.46
CA GLN A 871 27.05 18.35 1.24
C GLN A 871 27.30 19.09 2.56
N PHE A 872 26.38 19.00 3.50
CA PHE A 872 26.42 19.80 4.73
C PHE A 872 26.90 19.02 5.96
N ASN A 873 27.36 17.76 5.81
CA ASN A 873 27.76 16.89 6.92
C ASN A 873 26.68 16.75 8.01
N ILE A 874 25.42 16.61 7.60
CA ILE A 874 24.30 16.41 8.53
C ILE A 874 24.34 14.96 9.01
N GLN A 875 24.39 14.72 10.31
CA GLN A 875 24.33 13.37 10.87
C GLN A 875 22.88 12.87 10.90
N ALA A 876 22.42 12.34 9.76
CA ALA A 876 21.08 11.82 9.57
C ALA A 876 21.08 10.48 8.84
N ARG A 877 20.16 9.59 9.23
CA ARG A 877 19.90 8.31 8.56
C ARG A 877 18.40 8.12 8.35
N LEU A 878 17.99 7.60 7.20
CA LEU A 878 16.58 7.30 6.95
C LEU A 878 16.10 6.21 7.92
N ALA A 879 15.11 6.53 8.76
CA ALA A 879 14.57 5.61 9.75
C ALA A 879 13.46 4.76 9.15
N ILE A 880 12.43 5.40 8.57
CA ILE A 880 11.32 4.71 7.89
C ILE A 880 10.54 5.67 6.99
N THR A 881 9.88 5.11 5.99
CA THR A 881 8.87 5.79 5.16
C THR A 881 7.53 5.06 5.29
N VAL A 882 6.47 5.76 5.66
CA VAL A 882 5.12 5.19 5.83
C VAL A 882 4.14 6.00 5.01
N HIS A 883 3.66 5.42 3.89
CA HIS A 883 2.81 6.14 2.93
C HIS A 883 3.51 7.40 2.38
N ASP A 884 3.04 8.58 2.77
CA ASP A 884 3.51 9.94 2.45
C ASP A 884 4.38 10.55 3.56
N GLU A 885 4.58 9.84 4.66
CA GLU A 885 5.42 10.24 5.79
C GLU A 885 6.87 9.74 5.59
N ILE A 886 7.84 10.64 5.77
CA ILE A 886 9.27 10.31 5.76
C ILE A 886 9.91 10.75 7.07
N ARG A 887 10.65 9.85 7.72
CA ARG A 887 11.31 10.10 9.01
C ARG A 887 12.79 9.73 8.94
N TYR A 888 13.63 10.65 9.38
CA TYR A 888 15.07 10.48 9.57
C TYR A 888 15.38 10.43 11.05
N LEU A 889 16.33 9.58 11.43
CA LEU A 889 16.98 9.63 12.73
C LEU A 889 18.18 10.56 12.62
N VAL A 890 18.18 11.64 13.40
CA VAL A 890 19.13 12.74 13.29
C VAL A 890 19.75 13.02 14.64
N LYS A 891 21.04 13.33 14.67
CA LYS A 891 21.69 13.79 15.90
C LYS A 891 21.12 15.15 16.33
N ASP A 892 20.94 15.37 17.63
CA ASP A 892 20.22 16.55 18.13
C ASP A 892 20.85 17.88 17.68
N GLU A 893 22.17 17.92 17.49
CA GLU A 893 22.91 19.09 16.99
C GLU A 893 22.53 19.50 15.56
N ASP A 894 22.03 18.55 14.76
CA ASP A 894 21.71 18.72 13.35
C ASP A 894 20.21 18.74 13.06
N ARG A 895 19.34 18.62 14.09
CA ARG A 895 17.89 18.44 13.91
C ARG A 895 17.23 19.56 13.08
N TYR A 896 17.60 20.81 13.30
CA TYR A 896 17.06 21.96 12.57
C TYR A 896 17.66 22.10 11.17
N ARG A 897 18.95 21.75 11.00
CA ARG A 897 19.62 21.69 9.69
C ARG A 897 18.99 20.60 8.81
N ALA A 898 18.69 19.44 9.39
CA ALA A 898 17.98 18.36 8.71
C ALA A 898 16.55 18.76 8.34
N ALA A 899 15.83 19.47 9.23
CA ALA A 899 14.51 20.02 8.92
C ALA A 899 14.56 21.01 7.76
N MET A 900 15.59 21.87 7.71
CA MET A 900 15.79 22.83 6.61
C MET A 900 16.13 22.11 5.31
N ALA A 901 17.01 21.12 5.35
CA ALA A 901 17.33 20.29 4.20
C ALA A 901 16.08 19.59 3.64
N LEU A 902 15.18 19.13 4.52
CA LEU A 902 13.93 18.49 4.11
C LEU A 902 12.98 19.46 3.41
N GLN A 903 12.87 20.70 3.90
CA GLN A 903 12.11 21.77 3.21
C GLN A 903 12.69 22.05 1.81
N VAL A 904 14.02 22.19 1.70
CA VAL A 904 14.71 22.41 0.41
C VAL A 904 14.44 21.26 -0.56
N ALA A 905 14.61 20.02 -0.12
CA ALA A 905 14.37 18.83 -0.94
C ALA A 905 12.91 18.77 -1.45
N ASN A 906 11.95 19.21 -0.64
CA ASN A 906 10.55 19.28 -1.02
C ASN A 906 10.27 20.35 -2.09
N VAL A 907 10.86 21.54 -1.94
CA VAL A 907 10.76 22.61 -2.94
C VAL A 907 11.29 22.13 -4.29
N TRP A 908 12.48 21.53 -4.32
CA TRP A 908 13.04 20.96 -5.56
C TRP A 908 12.16 19.87 -6.16
N THR A 909 11.65 18.97 -5.31
CA THR A 909 10.78 17.87 -5.75
C THR A 909 9.51 18.42 -6.41
N ARG A 910 8.79 19.33 -5.76
CA ARG A 910 7.56 19.91 -6.31
C ARG A 910 7.81 20.74 -7.57
N ALA A 911 8.91 21.49 -7.58
CA ALA A 911 9.29 22.26 -8.74
C ALA A 911 9.61 21.36 -9.95
N LEU A 912 10.23 20.18 -9.75
CA LEU A 912 10.46 19.23 -10.84
C LEU A 912 9.13 18.74 -11.43
N PHE A 913 8.17 18.36 -10.58
CA PHE A 913 6.84 17.95 -11.04
C PHE A 913 6.17 19.06 -11.87
N SER A 914 6.25 20.31 -11.40
CA SER A 914 5.70 21.46 -12.10
C SER A 914 6.36 21.67 -13.47
N GLN A 915 7.69 21.65 -13.51
CA GLN A 915 8.44 21.79 -14.76
C GLN A 915 8.13 20.66 -15.75
N GLN A 916 7.98 19.42 -15.29
CA GLN A 916 7.65 18.28 -16.15
C GLN A 916 6.25 18.39 -16.76
N VAL A 917 5.30 19.06 -16.12
CA VAL A 917 3.98 19.35 -16.74
C VAL A 917 3.96 20.63 -17.58
N GLY A 918 5.09 21.33 -17.70
CA GLY A 918 5.23 22.54 -18.52
C GLY A 918 4.90 23.85 -17.80
N ILE A 919 4.93 23.86 -16.46
CA ILE A 919 4.69 25.07 -15.64
C ILE A 919 5.98 25.42 -14.88
N ASP A 920 6.67 26.49 -15.30
CA ASP A 920 7.93 26.97 -14.70
C ASP A 920 7.69 27.93 -13.51
N ASP A 921 6.78 27.55 -12.62
CA ASP A 921 6.50 28.25 -11.37
C ASP A 921 6.03 27.26 -10.30
N LEU A 922 5.89 27.70 -9.06
CA LEU A 922 5.38 26.85 -7.97
C LEU A 922 4.57 27.67 -6.96
N PRO A 923 3.38 27.22 -6.52
CA PRO A 923 2.61 27.91 -5.49
C PRO A 923 3.31 27.84 -4.12
N GLN A 924 3.41 28.98 -3.42
CA GLN A 924 4.06 29.03 -2.11
C GLN A 924 3.33 28.14 -1.08
N SER A 925 2.00 28.05 -1.16
CA SER A 925 1.17 27.25 -0.25
C SER A 925 1.50 25.76 -0.23
N CYS A 926 2.09 25.25 -1.32
CA CYS A 926 2.46 23.85 -1.42
C CYS A 926 3.98 23.64 -1.45
N ALA A 927 4.78 24.68 -1.70
CA ALA A 927 6.24 24.57 -1.86
C ALA A 927 6.93 24.03 -0.61
N TYR A 928 6.44 24.39 0.57
CA TYR A 928 6.97 23.98 1.87
C TYR A 928 6.03 22.97 2.52
N PHE A 929 6.57 22.09 3.37
CA PHE A 929 5.76 21.29 4.28
C PHE A 929 4.97 22.21 5.20
N SER A 930 3.72 21.83 5.53
CA SER A 930 2.93 22.56 6.54
C SER A 930 3.68 22.66 7.87
N ALA A 931 4.32 21.57 8.27
CA ALA A 931 5.29 21.54 9.34
C ALA A 931 6.28 20.37 9.17
N VAL A 932 7.46 20.52 9.77
CA VAL A 932 8.42 19.45 9.99
C VAL A 932 8.42 19.13 11.48
N ASP A 933 8.21 17.87 11.80
CA ASP A 933 8.18 17.39 13.18
C ASP A 933 9.55 16.93 13.64
N ILE A 934 9.85 17.22 14.90
CA ILE A 934 11.05 16.81 15.62
C ILE A 934 10.61 16.16 16.94
N ASP A 935 10.95 14.89 17.14
CA ASP A 935 10.45 14.12 18.29
C ASP A 935 11.44 13.04 18.73
N HIS A 936 11.43 12.68 20.01
CA HIS A 936 12.22 11.55 20.52
C HIS A 936 11.49 10.21 20.37
N VAL A 937 10.22 10.22 20.00
CA VAL A 937 9.44 9.00 19.68
C VAL A 937 8.84 9.06 18.29
N LEU A 938 8.63 7.91 17.66
CA LEU A 938 7.93 7.86 16.38
C LEU A 938 6.40 7.94 16.62
N ARG A 939 5.76 9.03 16.23
CA ARG A 939 4.29 9.16 16.24
C ARG A 939 3.83 10.10 15.12
N LYS A 940 2.52 10.08 14.83
CA LYS A 940 1.98 10.85 13.71
C LYS A 940 2.05 12.35 13.96
N GLU A 941 1.53 12.79 15.09
CA GLU A 941 1.48 14.19 15.51
C GLU A 941 2.24 14.29 16.84
N VAL A 942 3.15 15.26 16.95
CA VAL A 942 4.09 15.38 18.08
C VAL A 942 3.44 15.78 19.40
N ASP A 943 2.20 16.27 19.35
CA ASP A 943 1.40 16.66 20.52
C ASP A 943 0.49 15.53 21.03
N MET A 944 0.53 14.35 20.39
CA MET A 944 -0.25 13.21 20.86
C MET A 944 0.33 12.64 22.16
N ASP A 945 -0.44 12.68 23.24
CA ASP A 945 -0.07 12.08 24.53
C ASP A 945 0.22 10.56 24.48
N CYS A 946 -0.23 9.87 23.43
CA CYS A 946 -0.10 8.42 23.22
C CYS A 946 -0.62 7.54 24.38
N VAL A 947 -1.58 8.04 25.15
CA VAL A 947 -2.23 7.28 26.23
C VAL A 947 -3.17 6.22 25.67
N THR A 948 -2.98 4.97 26.08
CA THR A 948 -3.79 3.81 25.70
C THR A 948 -4.04 2.92 26.92
N PRO A 949 -4.90 1.89 26.83
CA PRO A 949 -5.12 0.97 27.95
C PRO A 949 -3.88 0.22 28.44
N SER A 950 -2.89 -0.01 27.56
CA SER A 950 -1.62 -0.67 27.88
C SER A 950 -0.48 0.31 28.15
N HIS A 951 -0.68 1.60 27.85
CA HIS A 951 0.27 2.68 28.10
C HIS A 951 -0.44 3.89 28.74
N PRO A 952 -0.62 3.92 30.07
CA PRO A 952 -1.41 4.95 30.73
C PRO A 952 -0.67 6.29 30.91
N HIS A 953 0.65 6.29 30.77
CA HIS A 953 1.48 7.47 30.98
C HIS A 953 1.56 8.31 29.71
N LYS A 954 1.53 9.63 29.86
CA LYS A 954 1.67 10.56 28.74
C LYS A 954 3.12 10.60 28.28
N ILE A 955 3.32 10.59 26.97
CA ILE A 955 4.62 10.83 26.37
C ILE A 955 4.79 12.36 26.16
N PRO A 956 5.91 12.98 26.61
CA PRO A 956 6.18 14.39 26.39
C PRO A 956 6.04 14.79 24.92
N HIS A 957 5.57 16.00 24.64
CA HIS A 957 5.37 16.48 23.27
C HIS A 957 6.70 16.81 22.59
N GLY A 958 6.76 16.58 21.29
CA GLY A 958 7.86 17.03 20.43
C GLY A 958 7.68 18.48 19.98
N GLU A 959 8.50 18.88 19.00
CA GLU A 959 8.45 20.19 18.36
C GLU A 959 7.91 20.03 16.93
N THR A 960 7.09 20.95 16.46
CA THR A 960 6.61 21.00 15.07
C THR A 960 6.86 22.41 14.54
N LEU A 961 7.51 22.52 13.39
CA LEU A 961 8.01 23.79 12.85
C LEU A 961 7.56 24.00 11.41
N ASP A 962 6.88 25.11 11.14
CA ASP A 962 6.70 25.59 9.77
C ASP A 962 7.99 26.25 9.24
N ILE A 963 7.99 26.63 7.95
CA ILE A 963 9.16 27.24 7.31
C ILE A 963 9.54 28.59 7.96
N THR A 964 8.58 29.38 8.44
CA THR A 964 8.84 30.69 9.04
C THR A 964 9.52 30.52 10.39
N GLN A 965 8.95 29.65 11.23
CA GLN A 965 9.51 29.30 12.54
C GLN A 965 10.91 28.66 12.41
N LEU A 966 11.13 27.88 11.35
CA LEU A 966 12.43 27.29 11.09
C LEU A 966 13.47 28.34 10.67
N LEU A 967 13.08 29.34 9.86
CA LEU A 967 13.94 30.47 9.52
C LEU A 967 14.30 31.32 10.74
N GLU A 968 13.39 31.45 11.71
CA GLU A 968 13.64 32.14 12.99
C GLU A 968 14.72 31.46 13.86
N LYS A 969 15.00 30.16 13.64
CA LYS A 969 16.13 29.45 14.31
C LYS A 969 17.50 29.95 13.85
N ASN A 970 17.57 30.76 12.79
CA ASN A 970 18.78 31.42 12.31
C ASN A 970 19.95 30.44 12.13
N GLN A 971 21.03 30.60 12.91
CA GLN A 971 22.27 29.82 12.80
C GLN A 971 22.05 28.32 13.03
N GLU A 972 21.07 27.93 13.84
CA GLU A 972 20.82 26.51 14.14
C GLU A 972 20.20 25.76 12.96
N ALA A 973 19.47 26.44 12.08
CA ALA A 973 18.87 25.85 10.87
C ALA A 973 19.67 26.13 9.59
N PHE A 974 20.75 26.91 9.68
CA PHE A 974 21.49 27.39 8.52
C PHE A 974 22.29 26.26 7.84
N LEU A 975 22.06 26.12 6.53
CA LEU A 975 22.84 25.23 5.66
C LEU A 975 24.07 25.97 5.13
N ASP A 976 25.11 26.00 5.95
CA ASP A 976 26.33 26.78 5.68
C ASP A 976 27.10 26.23 4.45
N PRO A 977 27.15 26.98 3.33
CA PRO A 977 27.84 26.56 2.11
C PRO A 977 29.37 26.55 2.25
N SER A 978 29.94 27.10 3.33
CA SER A 978 31.37 27.07 3.60
C SER A 978 31.84 25.75 4.25
N VAL A 979 30.91 24.90 4.68
CA VAL A 979 31.21 23.57 5.23
C VAL A 979 31.91 22.73 4.16
N THR A 980 33.03 22.10 4.55
CA THR A 980 33.73 21.14 3.68
C THR A 980 33.12 19.75 3.88
N PRO A 981 32.53 19.12 2.84
CA PRO A 981 31.95 17.79 2.96
C PRO A 981 32.99 16.73 3.33
N GLN A 982 32.65 15.82 4.25
CA GLN A 982 33.48 14.64 4.56
C GLN A 982 33.47 13.62 3.42
N SER A 983 32.31 13.46 2.77
CA SER A 983 32.12 12.62 1.58
C SER A 983 31.53 13.49 0.45
N PRO A 984 32.38 14.23 -0.29
CA PRO A 984 31.93 15.27 -1.21
C PRO A 984 31.13 14.69 -2.38
N PRO A 985 29.84 15.04 -2.51
CA PRO A 985 29.06 14.69 -3.69
C PRO A 985 29.68 15.35 -4.92
N SER A 986 29.74 14.61 -6.02
CA SER A 986 30.33 15.09 -7.27
C SER A 986 29.35 14.93 -8.45
N PRO A 987 28.12 15.48 -8.36
CA PRO A 987 27.09 15.29 -9.39
C PRO A 987 27.49 15.86 -10.75
N GLU A 988 28.36 16.88 -10.78
CA GLU A 988 28.75 17.56 -12.02
C GLU A 988 29.61 16.69 -12.96
N LYS A 989 30.18 15.59 -12.47
CA LYS A 989 30.94 14.65 -13.31
C LYS A 989 30.05 13.83 -14.26
N TYR A 990 28.73 13.80 -14.03
CA TYR A 990 27.81 13.00 -14.84
C TYR A 990 27.21 13.85 -15.96
N PRO A 991 27.41 13.46 -17.23
CA PRO A 991 26.78 14.15 -18.35
C PRO A 991 25.27 13.90 -18.35
N TYR A 992 24.50 14.93 -18.67
CA TYR A 992 23.05 14.83 -18.82
C TYR A 992 22.67 14.96 -20.30
N THR A 993 21.79 14.06 -20.74
CA THR A 993 21.14 14.17 -22.04
C THR A 993 19.70 14.64 -21.82
N PRO A 994 19.30 15.82 -22.32
CA PRO A 994 17.94 16.30 -22.21
C PRO A 994 16.92 15.24 -22.65
N ARG A 995 15.97 14.93 -21.78
CA ARG A 995 14.86 14.04 -22.10
C ARG A 995 13.60 14.85 -22.39
N GLU A 996 12.81 14.34 -23.31
CA GLU A 996 11.47 14.86 -23.54
C GLU A 996 10.57 14.54 -22.34
N SER A 997 9.73 15.49 -21.93
CA SER A 997 8.76 15.25 -20.87
C SER A 997 7.76 14.19 -21.32
N VAL A 998 7.30 13.32 -20.42
CA VAL A 998 6.16 12.42 -20.71
C VAL A 998 4.91 13.22 -21.08
N MET A 999 4.80 14.45 -20.57
CA MET A 999 3.66 15.33 -20.81
C MET A 999 3.62 15.93 -22.23
N SER A 1000 4.77 16.07 -22.91
CA SER A 1000 4.81 16.66 -24.26
C SER A 1000 4.09 15.80 -25.30
N ALA A 1001 4.09 14.47 -25.11
CA ALA A 1001 3.37 13.52 -25.96
C ALA A 1001 1.85 13.76 -25.98
N PHE A 1002 1.32 14.53 -25.03
CA PHE A 1002 -0.10 14.89 -24.93
C PHE A 1002 -0.40 16.31 -25.41
N GLU A 1003 0.55 17.03 -26.02
CA GLU A 1003 0.32 18.38 -26.55
C GLU A 1003 -0.76 18.45 -27.64
N ALA A 1004 -1.10 17.31 -28.26
CA ALA A 1004 -2.27 17.18 -29.14
C ALA A 1004 -3.60 17.54 -28.43
N SER A 1005 -3.65 17.56 -27.09
CA SER A 1005 -4.81 17.97 -26.30
C SER A 1005 -4.97 19.48 -26.13
N ASN A 1006 -4.00 20.29 -26.58
CA ASN A 1006 -4.04 21.76 -26.46
C ASN A 1006 -4.94 22.42 -27.51
N ASP A 1007 -5.80 21.62 -28.15
CA ASP A 1007 -6.87 22.11 -28.99
C ASP A 1007 -7.83 22.96 -28.16
N ILE A 1008 -7.83 24.26 -28.44
CA ILE A 1008 -8.63 25.27 -27.75
C ILE A 1008 -10.12 24.93 -27.80
N ASP A 1009 -10.61 24.37 -28.91
CA ASP A 1009 -12.01 23.95 -29.04
C ASP A 1009 -12.33 22.76 -28.13
N PHE A 1010 -11.35 21.87 -27.91
CA PHE A 1010 -11.50 20.76 -26.97
C PHE A 1010 -11.51 21.25 -25.52
N ILE A 1011 -10.68 22.23 -25.16
CA ILE A 1011 -10.71 22.87 -23.83
C ILE A 1011 -12.05 23.57 -23.60
N LYS A 1012 -12.53 24.38 -24.55
CA LYS A 1012 -13.87 24.99 -24.51
C LYS A 1012 -14.97 23.94 -24.33
N ALA A 1013 -14.88 22.82 -25.05
CA ALA A 1013 -15.83 21.71 -24.93
C ALA A 1013 -15.80 21.01 -23.56
N GLN A 1014 -14.66 20.98 -22.87
CA GLN A 1014 -14.53 20.45 -21.50
C GLN A 1014 -15.12 21.39 -20.44
N ILE A 1015 -15.06 22.70 -20.65
CA ILE A 1015 -15.62 23.70 -19.72
C ILE A 1015 -17.16 23.69 -19.73
N THR A 1016 -17.76 23.53 -20.92
CA THR A 1016 -19.21 23.72 -21.06
C THR A 1016 -20.04 22.59 -20.44
N LYS A 1017 -21.03 23.00 -19.63
CA LYS A 1017 -22.13 22.13 -19.15
C LYS A 1017 -23.36 22.15 -20.07
N ASP A 1018 -23.45 23.09 -21.02
CA ASP A 1018 -24.61 23.29 -21.89
C ASP A 1018 -24.45 22.55 -23.23
N ASP A 1019 -25.50 21.83 -23.65
CA ASP A 1019 -25.57 21.16 -24.95
C ASP A 1019 -25.68 22.13 -26.13
N LYS A 1020 -26.20 23.35 -25.91
CA LYS A 1020 -26.26 24.36 -26.95
C LYS A 1020 -24.87 24.93 -27.26
N GLU A 1021 -24.15 25.36 -26.23
CA GLU A 1021 -22.76 25.86 -26.36
C GLU A 1021 -21.84 24.80 -27.00
N LEU A 1022 -21.94 23.53 -26.59
CA LEU A 1022 -21.19 22.45 -27.23
C LEU A 1022 -21.49 22.33 -28.74
N ARG A 1023 -22.76 22.47 -29.15
CA ARG A 1023 -23.13 22.42 -30.57
C ARG A 1023 -22.54 23.58 -31.36
N ASP A 1024 -22.44 24.76 -30.74
CA ASP A 1024 -21.90 25.94 -31.39
C ASP A 1024 -20.37 25.84 -31.56
N ILE A 1025 -19.64 25.34 -30.56
CA ILE A 1025 -18.20 25.00 -30.67
C ILE A 1025 -17.96 24.02 -31.84
N ILE A 1026 -18.79 22.98 -31.95
CA ILE A 1026 -18.67 21.99 -33.04
C ILE A 1026 -18.89 22.64 -34.42
N LYS A 1027 -19.86 23.55 -34.54
CA LYS A 1027 -20.12 24.26 -35.81
C LYS A 1027 -18.94 25.14 -36.20
N GLU A 1028 -18.35 25.84 -35.24
CA GLU A 1028 -17.18 26.70 -35.47
C GLU A 1028 -15.98 25.87 -35.94
N LYS A 1029 -15.66 24.78 -35.24
CA LYS A 1029 -14.59 23.86 -35.64
C LYS A 1029 -14.81 23.23 -37.01
N THR A 1030 -16.05 22.87 -37.32
CA THR A 1030 -16.43 22.32 -38.64
C THR A 1030 -16.27 23.36 -39.75
N ARG A 1031 -16.64 24.63 -39.50
CA ARG A 1031 -16.42 25.75 -40.44
C ARG A 1031 -14.93 26.01 -40.66
N ALA A 1032 -14.12 26.01 -39.60
CA ALA A 1032 -12.68 26.18 -39.69
C ALA A 1032 -12.05 25.06 -40.54
N ALA A 1033 -12.39 23.80 -40.30
CA ALA A 1033 -11.93 22.66 -41.09
C ALA A 1033 -12.37 22.73 -42.57
N ALA A 1034 -13.59 23.20 -42.84
CA ALA A 1034 -14.08 23.40 -44.21
C ALA A 1034 -13.33 24.54 -44.94
N SER A 1035 -12.93 25.60 -44.24
CA SER A 1035 -12.15 26.70 -44.82
C SER A 1035 -10.69 26.34 -45.14
N ALA A 1036 -10.10 25.38 -44.41
CA ALA A 1036 -8.73 24.91 -44.63
C ALA A 1036 -8.56 23.93 -45.80
N SER A 1037 -9.66 23.42 -46.38
CA SER A 1037 -9.66 22.37 -47.43
C SER A 1037 -9.88 22.89 -48.86
N VAL A 1038 -9.78 24.20 -49.10
CA VAL A 1038 -9.83 24.77 -50.46
C VAL A 1038 -8.46 24.58 -51.15
N PRO A 1039 -8.38 23.89 -52.31
CA PRO A 1039 -7.10 23.67 -52.98
C PRO A 1039 -6.64 24.94 -53.72
N SER A 1040 -5.49 25.48 -53.33
CA SER A 1040 -4.78 26.50 -54.10
C SER A 1040 -4.36 25.95 -55.47
N SER A 1041 -4.70 26.70 -56.51
CA SER A 1041 -4.44 26.42 -57.92
C SER A 1041 -2.97 26.17 -58.28
N ARG A 1042 -2.79 25.29 -59.28
CA ARG A 1042 -1.56 24.86 -59.97
C ARG A 1042 -0.57 25.98 -60.31
N ALA A 1043 0.71 25.68 -60.12
CA ALA A 1043 1.81 26.06 -61.01
C ALA A 1043 2.80 24.89 -61.14
N PRO A 1044 3.34 24.57 -62.34
CA PRO A 1044 4.23 23.43 -62.52
C PRO A 1044 5.67 23.84 -62.20
N SER A 1045 6.36 23.12 -61.31
CA SER A 1045 7.81 23.24 -61.22
C SER A 1045 8.48 21.88 -60.98
N THR A 1046 9.62 21.79 -61.65
CA THR A 1046 10.48 20.64 -61.93
C THR A 1046 11.20 20.12 -60.69
N LYS A 1047 11.29 18.78 -60.60
CA LYS A 1047 12.11 18.06 -59.60
C LYS A 1047 13.60 18.41 -59.73
N PRO A 1048 14.32 18.45 -58.61
CA PRO A 1048 15.62 17.81 -58.52
C PRO A 1048 15.63 16.71 -57.45
N LYS A 1049 16.32 15.61 -57.77
CA LYS A 1049 16.59 14.48 -56.88
C LYS A 1049 17.63 14.91 -55.84
N GLY A 1050 17.26 14.89 -54.56
CA GLY A 1050 18.18 14.99 -53.42
C GLY A 1050 17.89 13.88 -52.41
N LYS A 1051 18.86 13.00 -52.16
CA LYS A 1051 18.79 11.93 -51.17
C LYS A 1051 18.84 12.54 -49.77
N SER A 1052 17.90 12.18 -48.90
CA SER A 1052 17.99 12.38 -47.45
C SER A 1052 17.84 11.02 -46.76
N THR A 1053 18.89 10.66 -46.03
CA THR A 1053 19.05 9.48 -45.19
C THR A 1053 18.14 9.55 -43.96
N THR A 1054 17.13 8.69 -43.92
CA THR A 1054 16.39 8.37 -42.69
C THR A 1054 17.06 7.24 -41.93
N TRP A 1055 17.15 7.44 -40.62
CA TRP A 1055 17.71 6.53 -39.63
C TRP A 1055 16.89 5.24 -39.54
N THR A 1056 17.59 4.11 -39.53
CA THR A 1056 17.06 2.76 -39.36
C THR A 1056 16.67 2.50 -37.90
N SER A 1057 15.38 2.39 -37.62
CA SER A 1057 14.89 1.70 -36.42
C SER A 1057 15.00 0.19 -36.62
N ALA A 1058 15.51 -0.50 -35.60
CA ALA A 1058 15.73 -1.94 -35.60
C ALA A 1058 14.41 -2.70 -35.80
N LYS A 1059 14.43 -3.65 -36.75
CA LYS A 1059 13.31 -4.55 -37.00
C LYS A 1059 13.15 -5.54 -35.84
N PRO A 1060 11.93 -5.82 -35.37
CA PRO A 1060 11.68 -6.96 -34.49
C PRO A 1060 11.95 -8.27 -35.26
N GLN A 1061 12.60 -9.22 -34.58
CA GLN A 1061 12.82 -10.57 -35.09
C GLN A 1061 11.49 -11.20 -35.47
N ARG A 1062 11.37 -11.59 -36.75
CA ARG A 1062 10.25 -12.38 -37.28
C ARG A 1062 10.27 -13.75 -36.63
N ALA A 1063 9.19 -14.10 -35.91
CA ALA A 1063 8.82 -15.49 -35.74
C ALA A 1063 8.47 -16.05 -37.13
N VAL A 1064 9.15 -17.13 -37.51
CA VAL A 1064 8.90 -17.88 -38.74
C VAL A 1064 7.64 -18.69 -38.54
N LEU A 1065 6.52 -18.22 -39.09
CA LEU A 1065 5.35 -19.05 -39.36
C LEU A 1065 5.60 -19.79 -40.66
N MET A 1066 5.75 -21.11 -40.59
CA MET A 1066 5.66 -21.99 -41.75
C MET A 1066 4.19 -22.12 -42.13
N ASP A 1067 3.80 -21.51 -43.25
CA ASP A 1067 2.56 -21.83 -43.94
C ASP A 1067 2.69 -23.22 -44.59
N MET A 1068 1.73 -24.11 -44.29
CA MET A 1068 1.38 -25.23 -45.15
C MET A 1068 0.05 -24.91 -45.85
N GLU A 1069 0.03 -25.24 -47.14
CA GLU A 1069 -0.87 -24.79 -48.20
C GLU A 1069 -2.37 -25.10 -48.03
N SER A 1070 -3.16 -24.08 -48.41
CA SER A 1070 -4.41 -24.05 -49.19
C SER A 1070 -5.14 -25.34 -49.60
N GLY A 1071 -6.48 -25.30 -49.50
CA GLY A 1071 -7.36 -25.95 -50.47
C GLY A 1071 -8.85 -26.04 -50.11
N LEU A 1072 -9.70 -25.46 -50.98
CA LEU A 1072 -11.10 -25.80 -51.31
C LEU A 1072 -12.27 -24.97 -50.68
N TYR A 1073 -12.72 -23.95 -51.44
CA TYR A 1073 -14.10 -23.52 -51.83
C TYR A 1073 -15.31 -23.55 -50.83
N PRO A 1074 -16.40 -22.77 -51.05
CA PRO A 1074 -16.52 -21.33 -51.38
C PRO A 1074 -17.64 -20.56 -50.62
N ASP A 1075 -17.64 -19.23 -50.81
CA ASP A 1075 -18.73 -18.24 -50.80
C ASP A 1075 -20.13 -18.60 -50.26
N PHE A 1076 -20.73 -17.69 -49.48
CA PHE A 1076 -21.93 -16.94 -49.91
C PHE A 1076 -22.27 -15.77 -48.97
N HIS A 1077 -22.43 -14.59 -49.56
CA HIS A 1077 -23.09 -13.41 -48.98
C HIS A 1077 -24.56 -13.67 -48.66
N SER A 1078 -25.07 -13.17 -47.54
CA SER A 1078 -26.31 -12.35 -47.48
C SER A 1078 -26.69 -11.98 -46.03
N SER A 1079 -27.05 -10.71 -45.82
CA SER A 1079 -27.96 -10.30 -44.75
C SER A 1079 -29.39 -10.32 -45.31
N PRO A 1080 -30.46 -10.57 -44.52
CA PRO A 1080 -31.13 -9.46 -43.83
C PRO A 1080 -31.88 -9.80 -42.51
N ARG A 1081 -31.92 -8.80 -41.62
CA ARG A 1081 -33.03 -8.22 -40.80
C ARG A 1081 -34.32 -9.02 -40.38
N PRO A 1082 -35.08 -8.52 -39.37
CA PRO A 1082 -35.56 -9.30 -38.20
C PRO A 1082 -37.07 -9.55 -38.16
N SER A 1083 -37.54 -10.48 -37.29
CA SER A 1083 -38.92 -10.45 -36.77
C SER A 1083 -39.15 -11.26 -35.48
N SER A 1084 -39.93 -10.62 -34.63
CA SER A 1084 -40.72 -10.98 -33.44
C SER A 1084 -41.22 -12.42 -33.19
N HIS A 1085 -41.38 -12.67 -31.88
CA HIS A 1085 -42.37 -13.53 -31.19
C HIS A 1085 -42.11 -15.05 -31.05
N GLY A 1086 -41.90 -15.46 -29.80
CA GLY A 1086 -42.91 -16.29 -29.14
C GLY A 1086 -42.59 -17.77 -28.89
N ASN A 1087 -42.22 -18.02 -27.64
CA ASN A 1087 -42.76 -19.10 -26.78
C ASN A 1087 -41.99 -20.44 -26.64
N LYS A 1088 -42.06 -20.93 -25.40
CA LYS A 1088 -41.76 -22.28 -24.86
C LYS A 1088 -40.30 -22.62 -24.50
N GLN A 1089 -39.97 -22.39 -23.23
CA GLN A 1089 -38.98 -23.17 -22.50
C GLN A 1089 -39.53 -24.57 -22.19
N PRO A 1090 -38.75 -25.65 -22.39
CA PRO A 1090 -38.87 -26.86 -21.59
C PRO A 1090 -37.86 -26.82 -20.43
N GLN A 1091 -38.36 -27.08 -19.22
CA GLN A 1091 -37.58 -27.42 -18.04
C GLN A 1091 -36.79 -28.71 -18.29
N MET A 1092 -35.51 -28.73 -17.92
CA MET A 1092 -34.78 -29.95 -17.58
C MET A 1092 -33.93 -29.64 -16.34
N GLY A 1093 -34.29 -30.29 -15.23
CA GLY A 1093 -33.60 -30.17 -13.96
C GLY A 1093 -32.32 -30.99 -13.92
N PHE A 1094 -31.29 -30.44 -13.29
CA PHE A 1094 -30.08 -31.17 -12.92
C PHE A 1094 -29.96 -31.23 -11.40
N HIS A 1095 -29.93 -32.46 -10.89
CA HIS A 1095 -29.61 -32.82 -9.52
C HIS A 1095 -28.20 -32.32 -9.13
N ARG A 1096 -28.11 -31.63 -7.99
CA ARG A 1096 -26.84 -31.31 -7.32
C ARG A 1096 -26.47 -32.44 -6.34
N PRO A 1097 -25.32 -33.12 -6.47
CA PRO A 1097 -24.79 -33.92 -5.38
C PRO A 1097 -24.16 -33.01 -4.30
N SER A 1098 -24.42 -33.35 -3.05
CA SER A 1098 -24.03 -32.62 -1.84
C SER A 1098 -22.56 -32.84 -1.50
N TRP A 1099 -21.77 -31.77 -1.56
CA TRP A 1099 -20.37 -31.78 -1.09
C TRP A 1099 -20.31 -31.32 0.37
N LYS A 1100 -19.85 -32.21 1.27
CA LYS A 1100 -19.58 -31.90 2.68
C LYS A 1100 -18.19 -31.24 2.82
N PRO A 1101 -18.02 -30.12 3.54
CA PRO A 1101 -16.69 -29.57 3.82
C PRO A 1101 -15.96 -30.41 4.87
N ARG A 1102 -14.73 -30.85 4.55
CA ARG A 1102 -13.76 -31.36 5.53
C ARG A 1102 -13.15 -30.19 6.32
N ALA A 1103 -12.92 -30.40 7.61
CA ALA A 1103 -12.33 -29.44 8.53
C ALA A 1103 -10.91 -29.03 8.09
N THR A 1104 -10.68 -27.74 7.92
CA THR A 1104 -9.36 -27.15 7.72
C THR A 1104 -8.64 -27.04 9.06
N ALA A 1105 -7.51 -27.72 9.17
CA ALA A 1105 -6.51 -27.46 10.20
C ALA A 1105 -5.88 -26.08 9.93
N ARG A 1106 -5.75 -25.28 10.97
CA ARG A 1106 -5.00 -24.02 10.96
C ARG A 1106 -3.50 -24.34 10.88
N ALA A 1107 -2.82 -23.70 9.94
CA ALA A 1107 -1.42 -23.30 10.01
C ALA A 1107 -1.31 -21.99 9.22
#